data_AF-A0A3A8GX05-F1
#
_entry.id   AF-A0A3A8GX05-F1
#
_cell.length_a   1.000
_cell.length_b   1.000
_cell.length_c   1.000
_cell.angle_alpha   90.00
_cell.angle_beta   90.00
_cell.angle_gamma   90.00
#
_symmetry.space_group_name_H-M   'P 1'
#
loop_
_entity.id
_entity.type
_entity.pdbx_description
1 polymer ?
#
loop_
_entity_poly.entity_id
_entity_poly.type
_entity_poly.pdbx_seq_one_letter_code
_entity_poly.pdbx_strand_id
1 'polypeptide(L)'
;MGKTQSHLGYITACWGYTRFMSASLELLSDLFKSAREARGLSQEELAKSVNPSTNRSAIAHLEQGLRVPPAEVLAATCTFLQLPKKYWEPLGSPDVQQRLYFERVVSELVGRAVSLDGHDGTVVDSAEEQIGLLFDVLATEAQAYDRLNSVLAYYGVRKLSHAFFKRYLGPKSLGSPRAFEEAVRSFQSDAIRLFSTFDAAFEVMNSDERLELVLRPLQPYSDDVYRERTEWDEISPIEDERLPDLGYISVGRVKQEANDRQAVSKFLKDLAADIRANGKAAVGSVGEKKRRKYDSLLRSFGSKLPHGLLSPLFAPDADQLEREAEALAPKEQGDLARIEATQRTAQRNLAKYLAADHLDVYVATSMRTDADFVSVNSFVKSLFRHEEVRPLKLRYFNPTQSWIEDRVAKGLVEALMLRRASITVYMAQKEDTFGKDSEASVALGQGKPVVVFVPKLLATELGVDSETLWLGSRQGLQEVVSKEGAEDERDPDETLDTQALFSRVLEIRLGNAAGGDLSDVAKRHWADFDLYGEASRIQDEELRGVYRSWLDSVVKKGERTPLPDELRADFIRILVATTVNFEKRARIFREVHPLALQVILSTGVLNGILVVRSVESCARIVGQLVRNDLKLELKFDDYNYRLIEQLTGSTIRVISRHHLIGHAFDRHYRGVDL
;
A
#
# COMPACT_ATOMS: atom_id res chain seq x y z
N MET A 1 -76.04 -18.52 -17.92
CA MET A 1 -75.57 -17.46 -18.84
C MET A 1 -74.12 -17.16 -18.49
N GLY A 2 -73.23 -17.11 -19.49
CA GLY A 2 -71.79 -16.82 -19.32
C GLY A 2 -70.91 -17.98 -19.76
N LYS A 3 -70.59 -18.02 -21.06
CA LYS A 3 -69.80 -19.07 -21.73
C LYS A 3 -68.30 -18.87 -21.48
N THR A 4 -67.65 -19.98 -21.16
CA THR A 4 -66.22 -20.26 -21.34
C THR A 4 -65.89 -20.33 -22.83
N GLN A 5 -64.87 -19.59 -23.30
CA GLN A 5 -64.23 -19.85 -24.58
C GLN A 5 -62.72 -19.64 -24.48
N SER A 6 -62.03 -20.63 -25.03
CA SER A 6 -60.60 -20.90 -25.05
C SER A 6 -59.76 -19.87 -25.81
N HIS A 7 -58.73 -19.32 -25.15
CA HIS A 7 -57.61 -18.64 -25.81
C HIS A 7 -56.59 -19.67 -26.32
N LEU A 8 -56.95 -20.39 -27.37
CA LEU A 8 -56.02 -21.12 -28.25
C LEU A 8 -56.29 -20.61 -29.67
N GLY A 9 -55.70 -19.49 -30.05
CA GLY A 9 -56.02 -18.85 -31.32
C GLY A 9 -55.40 -17.47 -31.53
N TYR A 10 -54.16 -17.26 -31.07
CA TYR A 10 -53.34 -16.08 -31.42
C TYR A 10 -51.85 -16.45 -31.57
N ILE A 11 -51.57 -17.67 -32.02
CA ILE A 11 -50.23 -18.11 -32.44
C ILE A 11 -50.31 -18.56 -33.89
N THR A 12 -50.66 -17.65 -34.80
CA THR A 12 -50.60 -17.93 -36.26
C THR A 12 -50.64 -16.66 -37.13
N ALA A 13 -50.11 -15.54 -36.62
CA ALA A 13 -50.02 -14.31 -37.43
C ALA A 13 -48.84 -13.42 -36.97
N CYS A 14 -47.63 -13.97 -36.94
CA CYS A 14 -46.37 -13.22 -36.93
C CYS A 14 -45.23 -14.05 -37.57
N TRP A 15 -45.55 -14.87 -38.58
CA TRP A 15 -44.56 -15.51 -39.46
C TRP A 15 -44.30 -14.60 -40.66
N GLY A 16 -43.72 -13.44 -40.36
CA GLY A 16 -43.47 -12.39 -41.34
C GLY A 16 -42.43 -11.38 -40.88
N TYR A 17 -41.45 -11.79 -40.06
CA TYR A 17 -40.26 -11.00 -39.71
C TYR A 17 -39.13 -11.93 -39.25
N THR A 18 -38.80 -12.95 -40.05
CA THR A 18 -37.57 -13.76 -39.86
C THR A 18 -36.47 -13.20 -40.75
N ARG A 19 -36.14 -11.92 -40.55
CA ARG A 19 -34.95 -11.28 -41.14
C ARG A 19 -33.94 -11.08 -40.00
N PHE A 20 -32.90 -11.92 -40.03
CA PHE A 20 -31.61 -11.79 -39.32
C PHE A 20 -31.67 -11.47 -37.82
N MET A 21 -31.80 -12.51 -36.98
CA MET A 21 -31.00 -12.50 -35.76
C MET A 21 -29.55 -12.77 -36.20
N SER A 22 -28.75 -11.71 -36.35
CA SER A 22 -27.31 -11.83 -36.51
C SER A 22 -26.74 -12.56 -35.29
N ALA A 23 -25.74 -13.44 -35.49
CA ALA A 23 -25.02 -14.05 -34.39
C ALA A 23 -24.32 -12.94 -33.57
N SER A 24 -24.83 -12.63 -32.38
CA SER A 24 -24.14 -11.75 -31.44
C SER A 24 -23.33 -12.58 -30.44
N LEU A 25 -22.22 -12.00 -29.96
CA LEU A 25 -21.39 -12.64 -28.95
C LEU A 25 -22.19 -12.90 -27.67
N GLU A 26 -22.97 -11.92 -27.21
CA GLU A 26 -23.80 -12.03 -26.01
C GLU A 26 -24.80 -13.20 -26.10
N LEU A 27 -25.52 -13.31 -27.23
CA LEU A 27 -26.45 -14.42 -27.45
C LEU A 27 -25.73 -15.77 -27.46
N LEU A 28 -24.56 -15.84 -28.10
CA LEU A 28 -23.76 -17.07 -28.09
C LEU A 28 -23.29 -17.41 -26.67
N SER A 29 -22.81 -16.44 -25.90
CA SER A 29 -22.33 -16.63 -24.52
C SER A 29 -23.41 -17.24 -23.63
N ASP A 30 -24.63 -16.70 -23.69
CA ASP A 30 -25.77 -17.21 -22.91
C ASP A 30 -26.18 -18.62 -23.33
N LEU A 31 -26.28 -18.86 -24.65
CA LEU A 31 -26.60 -20.19 -25.19
C LEU A 31 -25.53 -21.21 -24.83
N PHE A 32 -24.25 -20.81 -24.89
CA PHE A 32 -23.11 -21.65 -24.61
C PHE A 32 -23.07 -22.06 -23.14
N LYS A 33 -23.22 -21.09 -22.23
CA LYS A 33 -23.27 -21.34 -20.78
C LYS A 33 -24.45 -22.25 -20.43
N SER A 34 -25.64 -21.93 -20.95
CA SER A 34 -26.85 -22.73 -20.73
C SER A 34 -26.69 -24.17 -21.24
N ALA A 35 -26.09 -24.36 -22.42
CA ALA A 35 -25.86 -25.69 -22.99
C ALA A 35 -24.81 -26.50 -22.21
N ARG A 36 -23.76 -25.85 -21.67
CA ARG A 36 -22.79 -26.50 -20.79
C ARG A 36 -23.45 -26.94 -19.48
N GLU A 37 -24.17 -26.04 -18.83
CA GLU A 37 -24.83 -26.29 -17.54
C GLU A 37 -25.91 -27.36 -17.65
N ALA A 38 -26.68 -27.38 -18.74
CA ALA A 38 -27.67 -28.42 -19.02
C ALA A 38 -27.07 -29.83 -19.14
N ARG A 39 -25.75 -29.92 -19.41
CA ARG A 39 -25.01 -31.19 -19.47
C ARG A 39 -24.24 -31.50 -18.19
N GLY A 40 -24.36 -30.66 -17.15
CA GLY A 40 -23.71 -30.87 -15.86
C GLY A 40 -22.18 -30.76 -15.91
N LEU A 41 -21.62 -30.10 -16.92
CA LEU A 41 -20.17 -29.98 -17.10
C LEU A 41 -19.65 -28.71 -16.42
N SER A 42 -18.53 -28.81 -15.70
CA SER A 42 -17.73 -27.65 -15.31
C SER A 42 -16.98 -27.06 -16.52
N GLN A 43 -16.52 -25.82 -16.40
CA GLN A 43 -15.70 -25.17 -17.44
C GLN A 43 -14.41 -25.96 -17.73
N GLU A 44 -13.82 -26.56 -16.69
CA GLU A 44 -12.57 -27.33 -16.81
C GLU A 44 -12.80 -28.70 -17.45
N GLU A 45 -13.91 -29.38 -17.12
CA GLU A 45 -14.30 -30.63 -17.77
C GLU A 45 -14.59 -30.41 -19.27
N LEU A 46 -15.33 -29.35 -19.61
CA LEU A 46 -15.59 -29.01 -21.02
C LEU A 46 -14.29 -28.74 -21.79
N ALA A 47 -13.37 -27.96 -21.20
CA ALA A 47 -12.08 -27.68 -21.83
C ALA A 47 -11.30 -28.99 -22.14
N LYS A 48 -11.23 -29.91 -21.16
CA LYS A 48 -10.56 -31.21 -21.30
C LYS A 48 -11.26 -32.16 -22.29
N SER A 49 -12.59 -32.12 -22.38
CA SER A 49 -13.36 -33.03 -23.24
C SER A 49 -13.28 -32.71 -24.74
N VAL A 50 -12.90 -31.48 -25.11
CA VAL A 50 -13.01 -31.01 -26.49
C VAL A 50 -11.66 -30.93 -27.20
N ASN A 51 -10.63 -30.38 -26.55
CA ASN A 51 -9.30 -30.25 -27.13
C ASN A 51 -8.23 -30.11 -26.02
N PRO A 52 -7.17 -30.94 -26.02
CA PRO A 52 -6.07 -30.84 -25.04
C PRO A 52 -5.40 -29.47 -24.93
N SER A 53 -5.46 -28.64 -25.99
CA SER A 53 -4.90 -27.29 -25.99
C SER A 53 -5.87 -26.20 -25.49
N THR A 54 -7.13 -26.54 -25.21
CA THR A 54 -8.12 -25.60 -24.68
C THR A 54 -7.98 -25.52 -23.16
N ASN A 55 -7.81 -24.30 -22.63
CA ASN A 55 -7.77 -24.06 -21.20
C ASN A 55 -9.14 -23.61 -20.67
N ARG A 56 -9.34 -23.75 -19.35
CA ARG A 56 -10.56 -23.30 -18.66
C ARG A 56 -10.88 -21.82 -18.93
N SER A 57 -9.86 -20.97 -19.00
CA SER A 57 -10.03 -19.52 -19.19
C SER A 57 -10.67 -19.18 -20.54
N ALA A 58 -10.36 -19.92 -21.61
CA ALA A 58 -10.98 -19.73 -22.91
C ALA A 58 -12.50 -19.98 -22.86
N ILE A 59 -12.93 -21.00 -22.10
CA ILE A 59 -14.35 -21.27 -21.85
C ILE A 59 -14.98 -20.15 -21.02
N ALA A 60 -14.33 -19.77 -19.93
CA ALA A 60 -14.84 -18.73 -19.03
C ALA A 60 -15.02 -17.38 -19.75
N HIS A 61 -14.04 -16.96 -20.55
CA HIS A 61 -14.12 -15.70 -21.30
C HIS A 61 -15.22 -15.72 -22.36
N LEU A 62 -15.48 -16.86 -23.01
CA LEU A 62 -16.60 -16.97 -23.95
C LEU A 62 -17.94 -16.87 -23.23
N GLU A 63 -18.11 -17.54 -22.08
CA GLU A 63 -19.35 -17.47 -21.30
C GLU A 63 -19.63 -16.10 -20.69
N GLN A 64 -18.58 -15.31 -20.43
CA GLN A 64 -18.67 -13.95 -19.92
C GLN A 64 -18.84 -12.91 -21.03
N GLY A 65 -18.84 -13.32 -22.31
CA GLY A 65 -18.88 -12.41 -23.45
C GLY A 65 -17.63 -11.56 -23.63
N LEU A 66 -16.51 -11.94 -22.98
CA LEU A 66 -15.26 -11.17 -23.01
C LEU A 66 -14.45 -11.42 -24.28
N ARG A 67 -14.40 -12.67 -24.75
CA ARG A 67 -13.58 -13.05 -25.90
C ARG A 67 -14.09 -14.31 -26.59
N VAL A 68 -14.11 -14.27 -27.91
CA VAL A 68 -14.30 -15.47 -28.74
C VAL A 68 -12.96 -16.24 -28.83
N PRO A 69 -12.93 -17.54 -28.54
CA PRO A 69 -11.72 -18.35 -28.69
C PRO A 69 -11.36 -18.52 -30.18
N PRO A 70 -10.14 -19.01 -30.50
CA PRO A 70 -9.76 -19.31 -31.88
C PRO A 70 -10.81 -20.16 -32.60
N ALA A 71 -11.00 -19.94 -33.90
CA ALA A 71 -12.08 -20.55 -34.68
C ALA A 71 -12.18 -22.08 -34.53
N GLU A 72 -11.03 -22.77 -34.45
CA GLU A 72 -10.98 -24.22 -34.22
C GLU A 72 -11.53 -24.62 -32.85
N VAL A 73 -11.17 -23.88 -31.79
CA VAL A 73 -11.65 -24.11 -30.42
C VAL A 73 -13.14 -23.77 -30.31
N LEU A 74 -13.56 -22.67 -30.93
CA LEU A 74 -14.97 -22.28 -31.01
C LEU A 74 -15.81 -23.37 -31.69
N ALA A 75 -15.39 -23.82 -32.87
CA ALA A 75 -16.08 -24.85 -33.63
C ALA A 75 -16.17 -26.16 -32.85
N ALA A 76 -15.05 -26.60 -32.25
CA ALA A 76 -15.00 -27.84 -31.49
C ALA A 76 -15.91 -27.79 -30.25
N THR A 77 -15.88 -26.70 -29.49
CA THR A 77 -16.67 -26.56 -28.25
C THR A 77 -18.15 -26.40 -28.54
N CYS A 78 -18.53 -25.56 -29.51
CA CYS A 78 -19.92 -25.37 -29.91
C CYS A 78 -20.52 -26.65 -30.54
N THR A 79 -19.73 -27.38 -31.33
CA THR A 79 -20.16 -28.68 -31.90
C THR A 79 -20.35 -29.72 -30.80
N PHE A 80 -19.41 -29.80 -29.85
CA PHE A 80 -19.54 -30.68 -28.70
C PHE A 80 -20.84 -30.38 -27.95
N LEU A 81 -21.11 -29.12 -27.62
CA LEU A 81 -22.34 -28.65 -26.97
C LEU A 81 -23.60 -28.73 -27.85
N GLN A 82 -23.49 -29.14 -29.12
CA GLN A 82 -24.58 -29.22 -30.09
C GLN A 82 -25.30 -27.87 -30.31
N LEU A 83 -24.56 -26.78 -30.26
CA LEU A 83 -25.09 -25.45 -30.55
C LEU A 83 -25.33 -25.29 -32.07
N PRO A 84 -26.49 -24.77 -32.50
CA PRO A 84 -26.77 -24.55 -33.91
C PRO A 84 -25.75 -23.62 -34.57
N LYS A 85 -25.19 -24.05 -35.71
CA LYS A 85 -24.13 -23.33 -36.46
C LYS A 85 -24.41 -21.85 -36.69
N LYS A 86 -25.67 -21.50 -36.98
CA LYS A 86 -26.12 -20.12 -37.23
C LYS A 86 -25.77 -19.12 -36.11
N TYR A 87 -25.51 -19.59 -34.89
CA TYR A 87 -25.17 -18.73 -33.74
C TYR A 87 -23.67 -18.55 -33.49
N TRP A 88 -22.81 -19.40 -34.07
CA TRP A 88 -21.37 -19.38 -33.76
C TRP A 88 -20.46 -19.40 -34.99
N GLU A 89 -20.89 -20.00 -36.11
CA GLU A 89 -20.09 -20.11 -37.33
C GLU A 89 -19.70 -18.73 -37.90
N PRO A 90 -20.58 -17.71 -37.93
CA PRO A 90 -20.18 -16.35 -38.35
C PRO A 90 -19.09 -15.75 -37.44
N LEU A 91 -19.15 -16.01 -36.14
CA LEU A 91 -18.17 -15.51 -35.16
C LEU A 91 -16.80 -16.21 -35.29
N GLY A 92 -16.73 -17.30 -36.05
CA GLY A 92 -15.47 -17.99 -36.37
C GLY A 92 -14.72 -17.40 -37.57
N SER A 93 -15.32 -16.47 -38.34
CA SER A 93 -14.66 -15.83 -39.49
C SER A 93 -13.46 -14.99 -39.06
N PRO A 94 -12.31 -15.02 -39.79
CA PRO A 94 -11.16 -14.16 -39.50
C PRO A 94 -11.52 -12.67 -39.44
N ASP A 95 -12.36 -12.19 -40.35
CA ASP A 95 -12.74 -10.77 -40.43
C ASP A 95 -13.56 -10.35 -39.21
N VAL A 96 -14.51 -11.21 -38.79
CA VAL A 96 -15.32 -11.00 -37.59
C VAL A 96 -14.46 -11.04 -36.33
N GLN A 97 -13.51 -11.98 -36.24
CA GLN A 97 -12.55 -12.06 -35.12
C GLN A 97 -11.69 -10.81 -35.03
N GLN A 98 -11.23 -10.30 -36.17
CA GLN A 98 -10.44 -9.07 -36.24
C GLN A 98 -11.27 -7.84 -35.86
N ARG A 99 -12.53 -7.76 -36.30
CA ARG A 99 -13.48 -6.71 -35.87
C ARG A 99 -13.72 -6.75 -34.37
N LEU A 100 -14.06 -7.90 -33.80
CA LEU A 100 -14.31 -8.03 -32.36
C LEU A 100 -13.07 -7.68 -31.53
N TYR A 101 -11.88 -8.05 -32.01
CA TYR A 101 -10.62 -7.62 -31.39
C TYR A 101 -10.44 -6.10 -31.47
N PHE A 102 -10.69 -5.50 -32.62
CA PHE A 102 -10.60 -4.06 -32.83
C PHE A 102 -11.59 -3.30 -31.94
N GLU A 103 -12.85 -3.72 -31.89
CA GLU A 103 -13.91 -3.19 -31.02
C GLU A 103 -13.50 -3.20 -29.55
N ARG A 104 -12.91 -4.31 -29.08
CA ARG A 104 -12.36 -4.40 -27.71
C ARG A 104 -11.26 -3.36 -27.47
N VAL A 105 -10.29 -3.25 -28.38
CA VAL A 105 -9.15 -2.33 -28.21
C VAL A 105 -9.61 -0.86 -28.31
N VAL A 106 -10.56 -0.55 -29.19
CA VAL A 106 -11.15 0.79 -29.27
C VAL A 106 -11.98 1.09 -28.02
N SER A 107 -12.71 0.11 -27.47
CA SER A 107 -13.45 0.29 -26.22
C SER A 107 -12.53 0.66 -25.06
N GLU A 108 -11.35 0.02 -25.01
CA GLU A 108 -10.28 0.30 -24.04
C GLU A 108 -9.64 1.68 -24.25
N LEU A 109 -9.51 2.13 -25.51
CA LEU A 109 -9.03 3.47 -25.86
C LEU A 109 -10.01 4.56 -25.44
N VAL A 110 -11.30 4.38 -25.70
CA VAL A 110 -12.32 5.40 -25.43
C VAL A 110 -12.93 5.28 -24.03
N GLY A 111 -12.62 4.23 -23.28
CA GLY A 111 -13.14 4.00 -21.93
C GLY A 111 -14.64 3.64 -21.84
N ARG A 112 -15.27 3.29 -22.96
CA ARG A 112 -16.67 2.86 -23.05
C ARG A 112 -16.83 1.78 -24.12
N ALA A 113 -17.84 0.93 -24.00
CA ALA A 113 -18.10 -0.12 -24.98
C ALA A 113 -18.41 0.48 -26.36
N VAL A 114 -17.76 -0.07 -27.39
CA VAL A 114 -18.08 0.17 -28.81
C VAL A 114 -18.36 -1.16 -29.49
N SER A 115 -19.39 -1.20 -30.33
CA SER A 115 -19.78 -2.40 -31.09
C SER A 115 -20.61 -2.00 -32.31
N LEU A 116 -20.52 -2.79 -33.39
CA LEU A 116 -21.44 -2.70 -34.52
C LEU A 116 -22.68 -3.60 -34.36
N ASP A 117 -22.87 -4.23 -33.20
CA ASP A 117 -24.07 -5.04 -32.94
C ASP A 117 -25.34 -4.22 -33.18
N GLY A 118 -26.29 -4.81 -33.90
CA GLY A 118 -27.55 -4.16 -34.28
C GLY A 118 -27.47 -3.21 -35.49
N HIS A 119 -26.29 -3.02 -36.09
CA HIS A 119 -26.16 -2.29 -37.36
C HIS A 119 -26.57 -3.16 -38.56
N ASP A 120 -26.84 -2.51 -39.70
CA ASP A 120 -27.13 -3.19 -40.95
C ASP A 120 -25.91 -4.01 -41.43
N GLY A 121 -26.17 -5.20 -41.99
CA GLY A 121 -25.10 -6.10 -42.44
C GLY A 121 -24.14 -5.45 -43.44
N THR A 122 -24.63 -4.59 -44.34
CA THR A 122 -23.75 -3.90 -45.30
C THR A 122 -22.79 -2.91 -44.63
N VAL A 123 -23.19 -2.33 -43.50
CA VAL A 123 -22.35 -1.44 -42.69
C VAL A 123 -21.27 -2.26 -41.97
N VAL A 124 -21.65 -3.42 -41.44
CA VAL A 124 -20.72 -4.35 -40.77
C VAL A 124 -19.68 -4.86 -41.77
N ASP A 125 -20.11 -5.38 -42.93
CA ASP A 125 -19.22 -5.90 -43.97
C ASP A 125 -18.22 -4.81 -44.45
N SER A 126 -18.71 -3.58 -44.64
CA SER A 126 -17.88 -2.45 -45.03
C SER A 126 -16.85 -2.08 -43.96
N ALA A 127 -17.24 -2.11 -42.68
CA ALA A 127 -16.31 -1.85 -41.57
C ALA A 127 -15.25 -2.95 -41.45
N GLU A 128 -15.64 -4.22 -41.61
CA GLU A 128 -14.72 -5.37 -41.60
C GLU A 128 -13.64 -5.24 -42.69
N GLU A 129 -14.04 -4.89 -43.92
CA GLU A 129 -13.10 -4.62 -45.02
C GLU A 129 -12.11 -3.48 -44.67
N GLN A 130 -12.62 -2.36 -44.14
CA GLN A 130 -11.77 -1.22 -43.77
C GLN A 130 -10.83 -1.54 -42.59
N ILE A 131 -11.26 -2.36 -41.63
CA ILE A 131 -10.42 -2.83 -40.53
C ILE A 131 -9.31 -3.75 -41.05
N GLY A 132 -9.59 -4.62 -42.04
CA GLY A 132 -8.56 -5.42 -42.71
C GLY A 132 -7.49 -4.53 -43.35
N LEU A 133 -7.92 -3.57 -44.17
CA LEU A 133 -7.04 -2.62 -44.84
C LEU A 133 -6.23 -1.72 -43.90
N LEU A 134 -6.73 -1.49 -42.67
CA LEU A 134 -6.06 -0.69 -41.66
C LEU A 134 -4.70 -1.27 -41.26
N PHE A 135 -4.60 -2.60 -41.17
CA PHE A 135 -3.41 -3.30 -40.67
C PHE A 135 -2.52 -3.90 -41.76
N ASP A 136 -3.05 -4.12 -42.96
CA ASP A 136 -2.32 -4.83 -44.03
C ASP A 136 -1.43 -3.93 -44.89
N VAL A 137 -1.63 -2.61 -44.85
CA VAL A 137 -1.01 -1.68 -45.79
C VAL A 137 -0.14 -0.68 -45.07
N LEU A 138 1.15 -0.65 -45.43
CA LEU A 138 2.06 0.41 -45.01
C LEU A 138 1.52 1.77 -45.47
N ALA A 139 1.15 2.59 -44.49
CA ALA A 139 0.57 3.90 -44.72
C ALA A 139 1.54 5.01 -44.27
N THR A 140 1.53 6.13 -44.99
CA THR A 140 2.12 7.38 -44.49
C THR A 140 1.34 7.89 -43.27
N GLU A 141 1.90 8.84 -42.51
CA GLU A 141 1.22 9.43 -41.35
C GLU A 141 -0.18 9.98 -41.66
N ALA A 142 -0.32 10.72 -42.76
CA ALA A 142 -1.61 11.27 -43.19
C ALA A 142 -2.61 10.16 -43.57
N GLN A 143 -2.17 9.18 -44.37
CA GLN A 143 -3.03 8.06 -44.76
C GLN A 143 -3.47 7.21 -43.57
N ALA A 144 -2.57 6.94 -42.63
CA ALA A 144 -2.84 6.19 -41.41
C ALA A 144 -3.87 6.91 -40.54
N TYR A 145 -3.70 8.24 -40.37
CA TYR A 145 -4.64 9.09 -39.65
C TYR A 145 -6.03 9.10 -40.29
N ASP A 146 -6.11 9.28 -41.61
CA ASP A 146 -7.38 9.35 -42.35
C ASP A 146 -8.12 8.01 -42.33
N ARG A 147 -7.39 6.89 -42.53
CA ARG A 147 -7.96 5.53 -42.47
C ARG A 147 -8.52 5.21 -41.10
N LEU A 148 -7.76 5.45 -40.04
CA LEU A 148 -8.23 5.18 -38.68
C LEU A 148 -9.47 6.01 -38.35
N ASN A 149 -9.49 7.30 -38.68
CA ASN A 149 -10.66 8.14 -38.47
C ASN A 149 -11.88 7.69 -39.29
N SER A 150 -11.66 7.17 -40.50
CA SER A 150 -12.73 6.61 -41.33
C SER A 150 -13.34 5.36 -40.69
N VAL A 151 -12.51 4.46 -40.15
CA VAL A 151 -12.98 3.28 -39.40
C VAL A 151 -13.71 3.69 -38.11
N LEU A 152 -13.18 4.65 -37.35
CA LEU A 152 -13.79 5.14 -36.11
C LEU A 152 -15.18 5.76 -36.32
N ALA A 153 -15.47 6.28 -37.51
CA ALA A 153 -16.78 6.84 -37.84
C ALA A 153 -17.91 5.80 -37.80
N TYR A 154 -17.64 4.54 -38.18
CA TYR A 154 -18.61 3.44 -38.08
C TYR A 154 -19.08 3.21 -36.63
N TYR A 155 -18.20 3.51 -35.66
CA TYR A 155 -18.46 3.33 -34.23
C TYR A 155 -19.01 4.59 -33.54
N GLY A 156 -19.23 5.67 -34.28
CA GLY A 156 -19.62 6.96 -33.69
C GLY A 156 -18.57 7.51 -32.72
N VAL A 157 -17.30 7.17 -32.91
CA VAL A 157 -16.19 7.72 -32.13
C VAL A 157 -15.77 9.05 -32.75
N ARG A 158 -15.56 10.07 -31.91
CA ARG A 158 -15.12 11.40 -32.35
C ARG A 158 -13.80 11.28 -33.13
N LYS A 159 -13.68 12.05 -34.21
CA LYS A 159 -12.43 12.17 -34.97
C LYS A 159 -11.25 12.46 -34.04
N LEU A 160 -10.14 11.78 -34.25
CA LEU A 160 -8.92 11.99 -33.50
C LEU A 160 -8.30 13.35 -33.82
N SER A 161 -7.76 14.06 -32.85
CA SER A 161 -6.85 15.18 -33.16
C SER A 161 -5.54 14.65 -33.74
N HIS A 162 -4.91 15.45 -34.60
CA HIS A 162 -3.59 15.11 -35.13
C HIS A 162 -2.54 14.96 -34.02
N ALA A 163 -2.60 15.81 -32.99
CA ALA A 163 -1.69 15.76 -31.85
C ALA A 163 -1.81 14.42 -31.09
N PHE A 164 -3.03 13.99 -30.76
CA PHE A 164 -3.28 12.71 -30.09
C PHE A 164 -2.82 11.52 -30.93
N PHE A 165 -3.22 11.50 -32.21
CA PHE A 165 -2.82 10.44 -33.12
C PHE A 165 -1.30 10.33 -33.21
N LYS A 166 -0.61 11.44 -33.43
CA LYS A 166 0.86 11.46 -33.55
C LYS A 166 1.56 11.03 -32.26
N ARG A 167 1.02 11.39 -31.10
CA ARG A 167 1.62 11.09 -29.79
C ARG A 167 1.51 9.62 -29.40
N TYR A 168 0.35 8.99 -29.64
CA TYR A 168 0.04 7.67 -29.10
C TYR A 168 -0.12 6.58 -30.15
N LEU A 169 -0.77 6.87 -31.28
CA LEU A 169 -1.12 5.84 -32.26
C LEU A 169 -0.10 5.85 -33.41
N GLY A 170 -0.09 6.88 -34.24
CA GLY A 170 0.83 6.99 -35.38
C GLY A 170 0.78 5.80 -36.34
N PRO A 171 1.59 5.80 -37.42
CA PRO A 171 1.61 4.71 -38.39
C PRO A 171 2.06 3.37 -37.81
N LYS A 172 3.02 3.40 -36.88
CA LYS A 172 3.62 2.18 -36.32
C LYS A 172 2.62 1.36 -35.50
N SER A 173 1.69 2.00 -34.79
CA SER A 173 0.65 1.27 -34.05
C SER A 173 -0.27 0.46 -34.97
N LEU A 174 -0.46 0.92 -36.21
CA LEU A 174 -1.33 0.28 -37.18
C LEU A 174 -0.59 -0.80 -38.01
N GLY A 175 0.66 -1.13 -37.67
CA GLY A 175 1.39 -2.20 -38.35
C GLY A 175 0.93 -3.61 -37.96
N SER A 176 0.16 -3.75 -36.87
CA SER A 176 -0.52 -4.99 -36.50
C SER A 176 -1.58 -4.73 -35.41
N PRO A 177 -2.57 -5.62 -35.23
CA PRO A 177 -3.53 -5.50 -34.14
C PRO A 177 -2.88 -5.40 -32.76
N ARG A 178 -1.78 -6.14 -32.54
CA ARG A 178 -1.02 -6.12 -31.28
C ARG A 178 -0.33 -4.77 -31.05
N ALA A 179 0.30 -4.20 -32.08
CA ALA A 179 0.94 -2.89 -31.98
C ALA A 179 -0.07 -1.79 -31.65
N PHE A 180 -1.31 -1.92 -32.12
CA PHE A 180 -2.40 -1.00 -31.80
C PHE A 180 -2.82 -1.13 -30.33
N GLU A 181 -2.96 -2.36 -29.82
CA GLU A 181 -3.22 -2.58 -28.39
C GLU A 181 -2.09 -2.03 -27.50
N GLU A 182 -0.82 -2.22 -27.88
CA GLU A 182 0.33 -1.67 -27.16
C GLU A 182 0.34 -0.13 -27.16
N ALA A 183 -0.06 0.49 -28.27
CA ALA A 183 -0.21 1.95 -28.37
C ALA A 183 -1.33 2.49 -27.47
N VAL A 184 -2.48 1.80 -27.42
CA VAL A 184 -3.58 2.14 -26.48
C VAL A 184 -3.10 2.03 -25.03
N ARG A 185 -2.30 1.01 -24.69
CA ARG A 185 -1.71 0.87 -23.36
C ARG A 185 -0.77 2.02 -22.99
N SER A 186 0.01 2.51 -23.96
CA SER A 186 0.85 3.70 -23.74
C SER A 186 0.02 4.93 -23.41
N PHE A 187 -1.11 5.13 -24.09
CA PHE A 187 -2.07 6.20 -23.74
C PHE A 187 -2.64 6.00 -22.33
N GLN A 188 -3.13 4.80 -22.03
CA GLN A 188 -3.74 4.48 -20.73
C GLN A 188 -2.75 4.73 -19.57
N SER A 189 -1.46 4.49 -19.78
CA SER A 189 -0.42 4.68 -18.77
C SER A 189 -0.21 6.16 -18.40
N ASP A 190 -0.38 7.09 -19.36
CA ASP A 190 -0.39 8.53 -19.09
C ASP A 190 -1.75 8.97 -18.53
N ALA A 191 -2.85 8.51 -19.13
CA ALA A 191 -4.21 8.89 -18.78
C ALA A 191 -4.56 8.58 -17.32
N ILE A 192 -4.20 7.39 -16.82
CA ILE A 192 -4.50 6.97 -15.44
C ILE A 192 -3.83 7.85 -14.37
N ARG A 193 -2.79 8.62 -14.75
CA ARG A 193 -2.10 9.56 -13.84
C ARG A 193 -2.89 10.85 -13.64
N LEU A 194 -3.70 11.22 -14.61
CA LEU A 194 -4.38 12.52 -14.72
C LEU A 194 -5.90 12.44 -14.54
N PHE A 195 -6.51 11.31 -14.89
CA PHE A 195 -7.97 11.18 -14.97
C PHE A 195 -8.49 10.02 -14.13
N SER A 196 -9.75 10.13 -13.71
CA SER A 196 -10.46 9.08 -12.96
C SER A 196 -11.09 8.01 -13.86
N THR A 197 -11.24 8.28 -15.16
CA THR A 197 -11.77 7.35 -16.17
C THR A 197 -11.07 7.56 -17.51
N PHE A 198 -11.00 6.51 -18.33
CA PHE A 198 -10.43 6.61 -19.69
C PHE A 198 -11.34 7.34 -20.67
N ASP A 199 -12.66 7.40 -20.42
CA ASP A 199 -13.59 8.18 -21.25
C ASP A 199 -13.33 9.68 -21.11
N ALA A 200 -13.19 10.18 -19.89
CA ALA A 200 -12.81 11.56 -19.64
C ALA A 200 -11.40 11.87 -20.18
N ALA A 201 -10.45 10.95 -20.00
CA ALA A 201 -9.11 11.10 -20.53
C ALA A 201 -9.09 11.19 -22.06
N PHE A 202 -9.80 10.28 -22.74
CA PHE A 202 -9.90 10.28 -24.19
C PHE A 202 -10.59 11.55 -24.67
N GLU A 203 -11.69 11.98 -24.05
CA GLU A 203 -12.37 13.21 -24.42
C GLU A 203 -11.44 14.43 -24.34
N VAL A 204 -10.75 14.64 -23.22
CA VAL A 204 -9.89 15.81 -23.02
C VAL A 204 -8.62 15.74 -23.88
N MET A 205 -7.90 14.62 -23.84
CA MET A 205 -6.63 14.47 -24.54
C MET A 205 -6.81 14.42 -26.07
N ASN A 206 -7.96 13.93 -26.56
CA ASN A 206 -8.25 13.90 -27.98
C ASN A 206 -8.81 15.24 -28.53
N SER A 207 -9.38 16.10 -27.69
CA SER A 207 -10.04 17.34 -28.15
C SER A 207 -9.12 18.55 -28.23
N ASP A 208 -7.99 18.58 -27.50
CA ASP A 208 -7.09 19.73 -27.49
C ASP A 208 -5.96 19.57 -28.51
N GLU A 209 -5.81 20.52 -29.44
CA GLU A 209 -4.63 20.58 -30.31
C GLU A 209 -3.34 20.88 -29.53
N ARG A 210 -3.47 21.33 -28.27
CA ARG A 210 -2.39 21.56 -27.31
C ARG A 210 -2.33 20.44 -26.26
N LEU A 211 -2.36 19.18 -26.71
CA LEU A 211 -2.18 18.00 -25.87
C LEU A 211 -0.99 18.11 -24.89
N GLU A 212 0.10 18.77 -25.31
CA GLU A 212 1.27 19.02 -24.46
C GLU A 212 0.96 19.81 -23.17
N LEU A 213 -0.06 20.69 -23.17
CA LEU A 213 -0.49 21.39 -21.96
C LEU A 213 -1.16 20.43 -20.97
N VAL A 214 -1.99 19.51 -21.46
CA VAL A 214 -2.64 18.47 -20.65
C VAL A 214 -1.59 17.51 -20.07
N LEU A 215 -0.56 17.19 -20.85
CA LEU A 215 0.53 16.30 -20.43
C LEU A 215 1.61 16.98 -19.58
N ARG A 216 1.58 18.31 -19.43
CA ARG A 216 2.58 19.07 -18.66
C ARG A 216 2.79 18.56 -17.23
N PRO A 217 1.75 18.16 -16.45
CA PRO A 217 1.94 17.62 -15.10
C PRO A 217 2.71 16.29 -15.06
N LEU A 218 2.85 15.59 -16.20
CA LEU A 218 3.58 14.34 -16.31
C LEU A 218 5.06 14.52 -16.63
N GLN A 219 5.46 15.75 -17.01
CA GLN A 219 6.83 16.04 -17.39
C GLN A 219 7.74 16.04 -16.16
N PRO A 220 8.98 15.54 -16.29
CA PRO A 220 9.97 15.65 -15.24
C PRO A 220 10.23 17.12 -14.86
N TYR A 221 10.49 17.37 -13.59
CA TYR A 221 10.90 18.67 -13.07
C TYR A 221 12.43 18.73 -12.94
N SER A 222 13.01 19.88 -13.27
CA SER A 222 14.40 20.14 -12.88
C SER A 222 14.50 20.28 -11.36
N ASP A 223 15.53 19.67 -10.78
CA ASP A 223 15.83 19.82 -9.36
C ASP A 223 16.77 21.01 -9.06
N ASP A 224 17.12 21.84 -10.05
CA ASP A 224 17.98 23.03 -9.88
C ASP A 224 17.41 23.99 -8.83
N VAL A 225 16.08 24.21 -8.83
CA VAL A 225 15.37 25.07 -7.86
C VAL A 225 15.58 24.63 -6.41
N TYR A 226 15.88 23.35 -6.20
CA TYR A 226 16.19 22.77 -4.90
C TYR A 226 17.69 22.90 -4.59
N ARG A 227 18.55 22.57 -5.57
CA ARG A 227 20.01 22.64 -5.45
C ARG A 227 20.54 24.06 -5.22
N GLU A 228 19.86 25.07 -5.73
CA GLU A 228 20.23 26.48 -5.59
C GLU A 228 19.86 27.08 -4.21
N ARG A 229 19.04 26.39 -3.40
CA ARG A 229 18.64 26.87 -2.07
C ARG A 229 19.85 26.96 -1.11
N THR A 230 19.68 27.68 -0.02
CA THR A 230 20.61 27.60 1.12
C THR A 230 20.50 26.24 1.80
N GLU A 231 21.54 25.81 2.50
CA GLU A 231 21.49 24.58 3.31
C GLU A 231 20.40 24.67 4.39
N TRP A 232 19.84 23.52 4.79
CA TRP A 232 18.87 23.45 5.88
C TRP A 232 19.58 23.12 7.20
N ASP A 233 20.33 24.08 7.72
CA ASP A 233 21.13 23.96 8.95
C ASP A 233 20.63 24.85 10.10
N GLU A 234 19.46 25.48 9.92
CA GLU A 234 18.90 26.37 10.94
C GLU A 234 18.49 25.63 12.22
N ILE A 235 18.14 24.35 12.14
CA ILE A 235 17.67 23.58 13.29
C ILE A 235 18.83 23.24 14.22
N SER A 236 18.71 23.61 15.49
CA SER A 236 19.71 23.28 16.51
C SER A 236 19.46 21.84 16.99
N PRO A 237 20.31 20.86 16.63
CA PRO A 237 20.03 19.47 16.90
C PRO A 237 20.03 19.19 18.41
N ILE A 238 19.06 18.40 18.84
CA ILE A 238 18.98 17.79 20.16
C ILE A 238 19.51 16.37 20.01
N GLU A 239 20.49 16.03 20.84
CA GLU A 239 21.11 14.70 20.89
C GLU A 239 20.13 13.62 21.30
N ASP A 240 20.37 12.39 20.83
CA ASP A 240 19.42 11.28 20.94
C ASP A 240 19.09 10.95 22.40
N GLU A 241 20.08 11.04 23.30
CA GLU A 241 19.91 10.79 24.74
C GLU A 241 19.01 11.83 25.42
N ARG A 242 18.81 12.99 24.80
CA ARG A 242 17.98 14.09 25.31
C ARG A 242 16.59 14.14 24.70
N LEU A 243 16.33 13.46 23.58
CA LEU A 243 15.00 13.45 22.96
C LEU A 243 13.89 12.98 23.92
N PRO A 244 14.11 12.00 24.82
CA PRO A 244 13.10 11.62 25.81
C PRO A 244 12.64 12.78 26.70
N ASP A 245 13.48 13.80 26.94
CA ASP A 245 13.10 15.00 27.70
C ASP A 245 11.88 15.73 27.08
N LEU A 246 11.64 15.56 25.77
CA LEU A 246 10.51 16.15 25.04
C LEU A 246 9.20 15.36 25.20
N GLY A 247 9.28 14.09 25.61
CA GLY A 247 8.11 13.28 25.98
C GLY A 247 7.53 13.64 27.35
N TYR A 248 8.27 14.40 28.17
CA TYR A 248 7.80 14.85 29.48
C TYR A 248 6.81 16.02 29.37
N ILE A 249 5.88 16.07 30.32
CA ILE A 249 5.06 17.25 30.57
C ILE A 249 5.97 18.46 30.86
N SER A 250 5.45 19.68 30.69
CA SER A 250 6.23 20.90 30.94
C SER A 250 6.84 20.90 32.34
N VAL A 251 8.06 21.43 32.47
CA VAL A 251 8.75 21.53 33.77
C VAL A 251 7.90 22.29 34.80
N GLY A 252 7.12 23.28 34.36
CA GLY A 252 6.16 23.99 35.21
C GLY A 252 5.13 23.05 35.83
N ARG A 253 4.59 22.11 35.04
CA ARG A 253 3.62 21.12 35.51
C ARG A 253 4.26 20.03 36.38
N VAL A 254 5.46 19.56 36.05
CA VAL A 254 6.21 18.60 36.90
C VAL A 254 6.43 19.17 38.31
N LYS A 255 6.76 20.47 38.42
CA LYS A 255 6.95 21.15 39.70
C LYS A 255 5.67 21.19 40.53
N GLN A 256 4.51 21.38 39.90
CA GLN A 256 3.20 21.37 40.59
C GLN A 256 2.81 19.96 41.07
N GLU A 257 3.15 18.94 40.28
CA GLU A 257 2.80 17.53 40.57
C GLU A 257 3.80 16.80 41.48
N ALA A 258 4.89 17.46 41.92
CA ALA A 258 6.02 16.82 42.59
C ALA A 258 5.63 16.01 43.85
N ASN A 259 4.75 16.56 44.69
CA ASN A 259 4.31 15.88 45.92
C ASN A 259 3.50 14.60 45.62
N ASP A 260 2.61 14.66 44.63
CA ASP A 260 1.79 13.52 44.23
C ASP A 260 2.62 12.45 43.52
N ARG A 261 3.59 12.86 42.70
CA ARG A 261 4.60 11.99 42.08
C ARG A 261 5.45 11.27 43.12
N GLN A 262 5.88 11.98 44.17
CA GLN A 262 6.60 11.37 45.29
C GLN A 262 5.74 10.33 46.01
N ALA A 263 4.46 10.65 46.24
CA ALA A 263 3.53 9.73 46.91
C ALA A 263 3.28 8.46 46.10
N VAL A 264 3.09 8.58 44.77
CA VAL A 264 2.90 7.42 43.88
C VAL A 264 4.17 6.58 43.78
N SER A 265 5.33 7.23 43.57
CA SER A 265 6.61 6.54 43.48
C SER A 265 6.90 5.72 44.75
N LYS A 266 6.71 6.33 45.93
CA LYS A 266 6.85 5.62 47.20
C LYS A 266 5.87 4.44 47.30
N PHE A 267 4.61 4.65 46.96
CA PHE A 267 3.60 3.60 47.00
C PHE A 267 3.96 2.39 46.12
N LEU A 268 4.45 2.64 44.89
CA LEU A 268 4.83 1.58 43.97
C LEU A 268 6.06 0.80 44.45
N LYS A 269 7.08 1.48 45.03
CA LYS A 269 8.26 0.82 45.63
C LYS A 269 7.86 -0.03 46.84
N ASP A 270 7.02 0.50 47.71
CA ASP A 270 6.51 -0.25 48.87
C ASP A 270 5.75 -1.50 48.39
N LEU A 271 4.90 -1.37 47.35
CA LEU A 271 4.16 -2.48 46.77
C LEU A 271 5.08 -3.53 46.13
N ALA A 272 6.11 -3.10 45.41
CA ALA A 272 7.10 -4.00 44.81
C ALA A 272 7.86 -4.79 45.88
N ALA A 273 8.31 -4.13 46.95
CA ALA A 273 8.95 -4.79 48.09
C ALA A 273 8.02 -5.82 48.75
N ASP A 274 6.75 -5.45 48.96
CA ASP A 274 5.75 -6.35 49.53
C ASP A 274 5.49 -7.57 48.64
N ILE A 275 5.51 -7.40 47.31
CA ILE A 275 5.36 -8.49 46.34
C ILE A 275 6.56 -9.42 46.37
N ARG A 276 7.79 -8.89 46.44
CA ARG A 276 8.99 -9.73 46.57
C ARG A 276 8.99 -10.52 47.88
N ALA A 277 8.51 -9.92 48.96
CA ALA A 277 8.46 -10.58 50.28
C ALA A 277 7.32 -11.59 50.42
N ASN A 278 6.12 -11.27 49.93
CA ASN A 278 4.88 -12.00 50.23
C ASN A 278 4.17 -12.57 48.99
N GLY A 279 4.79 -12.45 47.81
CA GLY A 279 4.21 -12.85 46.53
C GLY A 279 3.02 -11.99 46.11
N LYS A 280 2.31 -12.45 45.06
CA LYS A 280 1.21 -11.70 44.40
C LYS A 280 0.02 -11.39 45.33
N ALA A 281 -0.11 -12.06 46.47
CA ALA A 281 -1.16 -11.81 47.46
C ALA A 281 -1.04 -10.43 48.13
N ALA A 282 0.14 -9.80 48.09
CA ALA A 282 0.40 -8.46 48.64
C ALA A 282 -0.51 -7.36 48.07
N VAL A 283 -1.00 -7.49 46.83
CA VAL A 283 -1.94 -6.50 46.27
C VAL A 283 -3.29 -6.51 46.99
N GLY A 284 -3.70 -7.68 47.49
CA GLY A 284 -4.95 -7.85 48.23
C GLY A 284 -4.95 -7.15 49.59
N SER A 285 -3.78 -7.00 50.23
CA SER A 285 -3.64 -6.36 51.54
C SER A 285 -3.71 -4.83 51.47
N VAL A 286 -3.57 -4.23 50.29
CA VAL A 286 -3.75 -2.78 50.09
C VAL A 286 -5.24 -2.44 50.20
N GLY A 287 -5.61 -1.56 51.13
CA GLY A 287 -7.01 -1.12 51.28
C GLY A 287 -7.60 -0.47 50.02
N GLU A 288 -8.87 -0.72 49.73
CA GLU A 288 -9.55 -0.30 48.50
C GLU A 288 -9.48 1.21 48.24
N LYS A 289 -9.65 2.04 49.28
CA LYS A 289 -9.54 3.50 49.19
C LYS A 289 -8.15 3.94 48.71
N LYS A 290 -7.09 3.26 49.17
CA LYS A 290 -5.70 3.53 48.80
C LYS A 290 -5.44 3.10 47.36
N ARG A 291 -5.96 1.93 46.94
CA ARG A 291 -5.93 1.47 45.54
C ARG A 291 -6.61 2.47 44.61
N ARG A 292 -7.84 2.91 44.89
CA ARG A 292 -8.57 3.90 44.06
C ARG A 292 -7.81 5.22 43.90
N LYS A 293 -7.23 5.74 44.99
CA LYS A 293 -6.43 6.98 44.96
C LYS A 293 -5.23 6.83 44.03
N TYR A 294 -4.40 5.81 44.25
CA TYR A 294 -3.18 5.65 43.46
C TYR A 294 -3.47 5.20 42.03
N ASP A 295 -4.52 4.43 41.79
CA ASP A 295 -4.99 4.08 40.44
C ASP A 295 -5.43 5.34 39.66
N SER A 296 -6.08 6.29 40.33
CA SER A 296 -6.40 7.59 39.72
C SER A 296 -5.15 8.42 39.44
N LEU A 297 -4.18 8.45 40.35
CA LEU A 297 -2.93 9.19 40.14
C LEU A 297 -2.07 8.58 39.03
N LEU A 298 -1.97 7.25 39.00
CA LEU A 298 -1.32 6.49 37.91
C LEU A 298 -1.96 6.83 36.56
N ARG A 299 -3.29 6.84 36.46
CA ARG A 299 -3.98 7.31 35.24
C ARG A 299 -3.65 8.77 34.91
N SER A 300 -3.68 9.66 35.90
CA SER A 300 -3.41 11.10 35.68
C SER A 300 -1.98 11.38 35.22
N PHE A 301 -1.03 10.55 35.64
CA PHE A 301 0.38 10.64 35.23
C PHE A 301 0.72 9.78 34.01
N GLY A 302 -0.28 9.17 33.36
CA GLY A 302 -0.09 8.39 32.14
C GLY A 302 0.72 7.12 32.37
N SER A 303 0.41 6.38 33.43
CA SER A 303 1.15 5.18 33.82
C SER A 303 1.27 4.17 32.68
N LYS A 304 2.45 3.56 32.55
CA LYS A 304 2.75 2.53 31.53
C LYS A 304 2.42 1.10 32.01
N LEU A 305 1.78 0.96 33.17
CA LEU A 305 1.31 -0.34 33.64
C LEU A 305 0.22 -0.89 32.69
N PRO A 306 0.27 -2.18 32.29
CA PRO A 306 -0.69 -2.76 31.34
C PRO A 306 -2.14 -2.65 31.83
N HIS A 307 -2.31 -2.73 33.14
CA HIS A 307 -3.59 -2.71 33.82
C HIS A 307 -3.47 -1.84 35.08
N GLY A 308 -4.54 -1.09 35.40
CA GLY A 308 -4.61 -0.31 36.64
C GLY A 308 -4.80 -1.20 37.87
N LEU A 309 -4.55 -0.67 39.06
CA LEU A 309 -4.61 -1.40 40.35
C LEU A 309 -6.00 -1.96 40.68
N LEU A 310 -7.04 -1.45 40.02
CA LEU A 310 -8.43 -1.91 40.16
C LEU A 310 -8.85 -2.93 39.10
N SER A 311 -8.01 -3.18 38.10
CA SER A 311 -8.31 -4.14 37.05
C SER A 311 -8.25 -5.57 37.61
N PRO A 312 -9.22 -6.44 37.31
CA PRO A 312 -9.11 -7.86 37.64
C PRO A 312 -7.97 -8.55 36.89
N LEU A 313 -7.46 -7.93 35.81
CA LEU A 313 -6.31 -8.41 35.04
C LEU A 313 -4.98 -7.84 35.54
N PHE A 314 -4.99 -7.07 36.64
CA PHE A 314 -3.75 -6.54 37.20
C PHE A 314 -2.88 -7.66 37.74
N ALA A 315 -1.86 -8.02 36.97
CA ALA A 315 -0.83 -8.99 37.31
C ALA A 315 0.44 -8.23 37.69
N PRO A 316 0.69 -7.98 38.98
CA PRO A 316 1.78 -7.12 39.41
C PRO A 316 3.14 -7.83 39.23
N ASP A 317 4.11 -7.09 38.72
CA ASP A 317 5.52 -7.45 38.55
C ASP A 317 6.35 -6.45 39.36
N ALA A 318 7.19 -6.93 40.27
CA ALA A 318 7.90 -6.06 41.22
C ALA A 318 8.88 -5.14 40.50
N ASP A 319 9.64 -5.67 39.55
CA ASP A 319 10.55 -4.88 38.71
C ASP A 319 9.81 -3.88 37.81
N GLN A 320 8.61 -4.23 37.34
CA GLN A 320 7.78 -3.29 36.58
C GLN A 320 7.27 -2.15 37.44
N LEU A 321 6.83 -2.43 38.67
CA LEU A 321 6.37 -1.42 39.61
C LEU A 321 7.50 -0.49 40.04
N GLU A 322 8.71 -0.99 40.27
CA GLU A 322 9.86 -0.14 40.61
C GLU A 322 10.27 0.78 39.47
N ARG A 323 10.31 0.28 38.23
CA ARG A 323 10.61 1.13 37.08
C ARG A 323 9.57 2.20 36.85
N GLU A 324 8.30 1.84 37.01
CA GLU A 324 7.21 2.81 36.97
C GLU A 324 7.35 3.84 38.10
N ALA A 325 7.78 3.40 39.29
CA ALA A 325 8.05 4.28 40.41
C ALA A 325 9.21 5.26 40.13
N GLU A 326 10.28 4.80 39.49
CA GLU A 326 11.43 5.63 39.09
C GLU A 326 11.06 6.59 37.97
N ALA A 327 10.27 6.14 37.00
CA ALA A 327 9.75 6.99 35.93
C ALA A 327 8.88 8.14 36.48
N LEU A 328 8.04 7.83 37.48
CA LEU A 328 7.14 8.78 38.14
C LEU A 328 7.78 9.57 39.28
N ALA A 329 8.97 9.19 39.75
CA ALA A 329 9.64 9.86 40.86
C ALA A 329 9.83 11.37 40.60
N PRO A 330 9.78 12.21 41.65
CA PRO A 330 10.12 13.63 41.52
C PRO A 330 11.51 13.76 40.93
N LYS A 331 11.63 14.57 39.87
CA LYS A 331 12.92 14.82 39.23
C LYS A 331 13.73 15.78 40.09
N GLU A 332 15.04 15.53 40.18
CA GLU A 332 15.95 16.43 40.88
C GLU A 332 16.01 17.79 40.16
N GLN A 333 16.44 18.82 40.87
CA GLN A 333 16.49 20.18 40.32
C GLN A 333 17.42 20.27 39.09
N GLY A 334 18.49 19.46 39.04
CA GLY A 334 19.36 19.33 37.88
C GLY A 334 18.68 18.70 36.66
N ASP A 335 17.88 17.65 36.87
CA ASP A 335 17.09 17.01 35.80
C ASP A 335 16.03 17.97 35.25
N LEU A 336 15.33 18.71 36.13
CA LEU A 336 14.34 19.70 35.71
C LEU A 336 14.99 20.81 34.87
N ALA A 337 16.16 21.29 35.25
CA ALA A 337 16.90 22.29 34.48
C ALA A 337 17.36 21.75 33.11
N ARG A 338 17.80 20.48 33.07
CA ARG A 338 18.13 19.79 31.80
C ARG A 338 16.93 19.73 30.88
N ILE A 339 15.79 19.23 31.37
CA ILE A 339 14.54 19.11 30.60
C ILE A 339 14.09 20.48 30.09
N GLU A 340 14.12 21.51 30.94
CA GLU A 340 13.74 22.88 30.55
C GLU A 340 14.63 23.42 29.42
N ALA A 341 15.94 23.19 29.49
CA ALA A 341 16.87 23.56 28.43
C ALA A 341 16.61 22.79 27.12
N THR A 342 16.26 21.50 27.20
CA THR A 342 15.88 20.67 26.05
C THR A 342 14.60 21.20 25.39
N GLN A 343 13.54 21.41 26.18
CA GLN A 343 12.26 21.94 25.73
C GLN A 343 12.41 23.33 25.10
N ARG A 344 13.24 24.21 25.68
CA ARG A 344 13.51 25.55 25.12
C ARG A 344 14.20 25.49 23.76
N THR A 345 15.12 24.54 23.57
CA THR A 345 15.79 24.32 22.28
C THR A 345 14.78 23.83 21.24
N ALA A 346 13.95 22.84 21.61
CA ALA A 346 12.90 22.30 20.74
C ALA A 346 11.84 23.34 20.37
N GLN A 347 11.48 24.25 21.29
CA GLN A 347 10.55 25.34 21.01
C GLN A 347 11.14 26.38 20.04
N ARG A 348 12.45 26.67 20.13
CA ARG A 348 13.14 27.52 19.15
C ARG A 348 13.20 26.86 17.78
N ASN A 349 13.47 25.56 17.73
CA ASN A 349 13.42 24.78 16.48
C ASN A 349 12.00 24.80 15.88
N LEU A 350 10.96 24.65 16.70
CA LEU A 350 9.57 24.77 16.25
C LEU A 350 9.29 26.14 15.60
N ALA A 351 9.75 27.23 16.22
CA ALA A 351 9.61 28.57 15.63
C ALA A 351 10.29 28.66 14.24
N LYS A 352 11.46 28.04 14.06
CA LYS A 352 12.16 27.98 12.77
C LYS A 352 11.39 27.15 11.74
N TYR A 353 10.85 25.99 12.11
CA TYR A 353 9.97 25.22 11.22
C TYR A 353 8.74 26.01 10.78
N LEU A 354 8.11 26.73 11.71
CA LEU A 354 6.94 27.57 11.42
C LEU A 354 7.29 28.75 10.52
N ALA A 355 8.46 29.35 10.69
CA ALA A 355 8.93 30.51 9.94
C ALA A 355 9.64 30.18 8.62
N ALA A 356 9.95 28.91 8.35
CA ALA A 356 10.60 28.49 7.11
C ALA A 356 9.86 29.01 5.88
N ASP A 357 10.59 29.37 4.83
CA ASP A 357 10.06 29.80 3.54
C ASP A 357 9.27 28.69 2.84
N HIS A 358 9.80 27.47 2.91
CA HIS A 358 9.26 26.27 2.31
C HIS A 358 9.16 25.14 3.33
N LEU A 359 8.30 24.18 3.03
CA LEU A 359 8.32 22.87 3.65
C LEU A 359 8.11 21.85 2.54
N ASP A 360 9.12 21.03 2.28
CA ASP A 360 9.08 20.05 1.20
C ASP A 360 8.62 18.70 1.75
N VAL A 361 9.12 18.28 2.92
CA VAL A 361 8.84 16.98 3.52
C VAL A 361 8.31 17.11 4.95
N TYR A 362 7.14 16.53 5.21
CA TYR A 362 6.60 16.33 6.56
C TYR A 362 6.83 14.89 7.02
N VAL A 363 7.50 14.70 8.15
CA VAL A 363 7.66 13.36 8.75
C VAL A 363 6.58 13.16 9.82
N ALA A 364 5.66 12.23 9.54
CA ALA A 364 4.57 11.85 10.42
C ALA A 364 4.94 10.60 11.25
N THR A 365 4.75 10.65 12.57
CA THR A 365 5.09 9.56 13.51
C THR A 365 4.28 9.67 14.80
N SER A 366 4.01 8.55 15.46
CA SER A 366 3.48 8.49 16.83
C SER A 366 4.60 8.17 17.83
N MET A 367 5.31 9.18 18.32
CA MET A 367 6.33 8.99 19.35
C MET A 367 5.70 8.72 20.74
N ARG A 368 5.79 7.49 21.25
CA ARG A 368 5.23 7.08 22.56
C ARG A 368 6.28 6.53 23.52
N THR A 369 7.32 5.90 22.98
CA THR A 369 8.43 5.29 23.69
C THR A 369 9.73 6.01 23.38
N ASP A 370 10.76 5.82 24.22
CA ASP A 370 12.08 6.41 23.97
C ASP A 370 12.69 5.83 22.67
N ALA A 371 12.41 4.56 22.38
CA ALA A 371 12.79 3.89 21.15
C ALA A 371 12.21 4.59 19.92
N ASP A 372 10.95 5.07 19.98
CA ASP A 372 10.33 5.81 18.88
C ASP A 372 11.06 7.11 18.55
N PHE A 373 11.49 7.87 19.56
CA PHE A 373 12.24 9.11 19.35
C PHE A 373 13.57 8.84 18.65
N VAL A 374 14.30 7.82 19.09
CA VAL A 374 15.60 7.47 18.50
C VAL A 374 15.43 6.89 17.10
N SER A 375 14.49 5.98 16.89
CA SER A 375 14.18 5.39 15.58
C SER A 375 13.88 6.49 14.55
N VAL A 376 12.94 7.39 14.87
CA VAL A 376 12.56 8.48 13.96
C VAL A 376 13.72 9.43 13.71
N ASN A 377 14.43 9.86 14.76
CA ASN A 377 15.52 10.81 14.57
C ASN A 377 16.68 10.22 13.77
N SER A 378 17.02 8.95 14.02
CA SER A 378 18.04 8.20 13.27
C SER A 378 17.65 8.07 11.79
N PHE A 379 16.40 7.68 11.52
CA PHE A 379 15.86 7.61 10.16
C PHE A 379 15.94 8.96 9.45
N VAL A 380 15.45 10.04 10.08
CA VAL A 380 15.42 11.37 9.48
C VAL A 380 16.84 11.88 9.22
N LYS A 381 17.77 11.74 10.19
CA LYS A 381 19.18 12.11 10.02
C LYS A 381 19.79 11.35 8.83
N SER A 382 19.50 10.05 8.69
CA SER A 382 20.03 9.22 7.63
C SER A 382 19.45 9.58 6.26
N LEU A 383 18.14 9.78 6.16
CA LEU A 383 17.43 10.14 4.93
C LEU A 383 17.94 11.45 4.33
N PHE A 384 18.01 12.52 5.13
CA PHE A 384 18.39 13.85 4.61
C PHE A 384 19.91 14.04 4.45
N ARG A 385 20.72 13.11 4.95
CA ARG A 385 22.17 13.03 4.66
C ARG A 385 22.49 12.13 3.46
N HIS A 386 21.51 11.35 2.99
CA HIS A 386 21.67 10.44 1.87
C HIS A 386 22.11 11.16 0.59
N GLU A 387 22.95 10.54 -0.23
CA GLU A 387 23.53 11.16 -1.44
C GLU A 387 22.49 11.57 -2.48
N GLU A 388 21.36 10.85 -2.55
CA GLU A 388 20.22 11.18 -3.43
C GLU A 388 19.39 12.38 -2.95
N VAL A 389 19.40 12.70 -1.65
CA VAL A 389 18.49 13.69 -1.05
C VAL A 389 19.24 14.94 -0.59
N ARG A 390 20.44 14.79 -0.02
CA ARG A 390 21.26 15.89 0.49
C ARG A 390 21.44 17.02 -0.54
N PRO A 391 21.76 16.75 -1.83
CA PRO A 391 21.93 17.81 -2.83
C PRO A 391 20.66 18.62 -3.11
N LEU A 392 19.47 18.06 -2.82
CA LEU A 392 18.19 18.73 -3.01
C LEU A 392 17.90 19.77 -1.90
N LYS A 393 18.69 19.82 -0.83
CA LYS A 393 18.56 20.84 0.24
C LYS A 393 17.11 21.02 0.75
N LEU A 394 16.36 19.92 0.79
CA LEU A 394 14.94 19.91 1.14
C LEU A 394 14.72 20.49 2.54
N ARG A 395 13.67 21.30 2.69
CA ARG A 395 13.15 21.76 3.98
C ARG A 395 12.25 20.67 4.53
N TYR A 396 12.59 20.15 5.70
CA TYR A 396 11.84 19.06 6.30
C TYR A 396 11.50 19.32 7.76
N PHE A 397 10.36 18.80 8.19
CA PHE A 397 9.93 18.83 9.58
C PHE A 397 10.31 17.53 10.28
N ASN A 398 11.26 17.60 11.21
CA ASN A 398 11.57 16.49 12.11
C ASN A 398 10.81 16.68 13.44
N PRO A 399 9.74 15.91 13.71
CA PRO A 399 8.93 16.07 14.91
C PRO A 399 9.71 15.83 16.20
N THR A 400 10.76 14.99 16.17
CA THR A 400 11.62 14.71 17.34
C THR A 400 12.42 15.94 17.81
N GLN A 401 12.54 16.96 16.96
CA GLN A 401 13.33 18.16 17.23
C GLN A 401 12.44 19.36 17.63
N SER A 402 11.14 19.13 17.85
CA SER A 402 10.14 20.16 18.10
C SER A 402 9.35 19.87 19.37
N TRP A 403 8.92 20.91 20.08
CA TRP A 403 8.10 20.76 21.28
C TRP A 403 7.22 21.99 21.50
N ILE A 404 6.01 21.72 21.96
CA ILE A 404 5.05 22.71 22.43
C ILE A 404 4.22 22.08 23.54
N GLU A 405 3.94 22.85 24.59
CA GLU A 405 3.26 22.37 25.79
C GLU A 405 1.79 22.00 25.52
N ASP A 406 1.09 22.85 24.77
CA ASP A 406 -0.33 22.69 24.53
C ASP A 406 -0.60 21.62 23.46
N ARG A 407 -1.41 20.63 23.83
CA ARG A 407 -1.75 19.49 22.96
C ARG A 407 -2.56 19.94 21.74
N VAL A 408 -3.42 20.95 21.89
CA VAL A 408 -4.21 21.48 20.77
C VAL A 408 -3.28 22.19 19.78
N ALA A 409 -2.40 23.05 20.29
CA ALA A 409 -1.38 23.72 19.49
C ALA A 409 -0.46 22.73 18.76
N LYS A 410 -0.08 21.60 19.40
CA LYS A 410 0.65 20.52 18.72
C LYS A 410 -0.12 19.98 17.51
N GLY A 411 -1.41 19.68 17.66
CA GLY A 411 -2.24 19.21 16.55
C GLY A 411 -2.37 20.25 15.42
N LEU A 412 -2.46 21.54 15.77
CA LEU A 412 -2.47 22.62 14.78
C LEU A 412 -1.15 22.75 14.02
N VAL A 413 -0.02 22.59 14.71
CA VAL A 413 1.31 22.54 14.09
C VAL A 413 1.37 21.39 13.10
N GLU A 414 0.98 20.17 13.49
CA GLU A 414 0.99 19.00 12.62
C GLU A 414 0.10 19.20 11.38
N ALA A 415 -1.11 19.72 11.56
CA ALA A 415 -2.01 20.03 10.46
C ALA A 415 -1.44 21.10 9.51
N LEU A 416 -0.78 22.14 10.05
CA LEU A 416 -0.12 23.16 9.25
C LEU A 416 1.08 22.61 8.49
N MET A 417 1.92 21.79 9.13
CA MET A 417 3.05 21.13 8.46
C MET A 417 2.56 20.24 7.32
N LEU A 418 1.53 19.42 7.55
CA LEU A 418 0.91 18.58 6.53
C LEU A 418 0.35 19.40 5.37
N ARG A 419 -0.30 20.55 5.66
CA ARG A 419 -0.81 21.45 4.63
C ARG A 419 0.31 22.08 3.80
N ARG A 420 1.44 22.42 4.41
CA ARG A 420 2.58 23.09 3.74
C ARG A 420 3.48 22.14 2.96
N ALA A 421 3.69 20.92 3.47
CA ALA A 421 4.59 19.93 2.86
C ALA A 421 4.14 19.49 1.47
N SER A 422 5.09 19.20 0.58
CA SER A 422 4.82 18.62 -0.74
C SER A 422 4.77 17.09 -0.70
N ILE A 423 5.55 16.48 0.19
CA ILE A 423 5.63 15.03 0.41
C ILE A 423 5.40 14.75 1.89
N THR A 424 4.64 13.69 2.20
CA THR A 424 4.52 13.17 3.56
C THR A 424 5.28 11.85 3.66
N VAL A 425 6.23 11.76 4.59
CA VAL A 425 6.86 10.50 4.98
C VAL A 425 6.22 10.03 6.27
N TYR A 426 5.52 8.90 6.23
CA TYR A 426 4.87 8.31 7.39
C TYR A 426 5.72 7.16 7.96
N MET A 427 6.13 7.30 9.21
CA MET A 427 6.85 6.25 9.95
C MET A 427 5.83 5.29 10.56
N ALA A 428 5.66 4.13 9.95
CA ALA A 428 4.78 3.08 10.43
C ALA A 428 5.47 2.27 11.53
N GLN A 429 5.31 2.73 12.76
CA GLN A 429 5.95 2.16 13.94
C GLN A 429 5.18 0.92 14.45
N LYS A 430 5.74 0.25 15.46
CA LYS A 430 5.16 -0.96 16.07
C LYS A 430 3.72 -0.73 16.53
N GLU A 431 3.46 0.40 17.16
CA GLU A 431 2.13 0.87 17.56
C GLU A 431 1.85 2.24 16.98
N ASP A 432 0.72 2.40 16.31
CA ASP A 432 0.31 3.70 15.78
C ASP A 432 -1.05 4.12 16.33
N THR A 433 -1.35 5.41 16.20
CA THR A 433 -2.68 5.97 16.51
C THR A 433 -3.50 6.08 15.24
N PHE A 434 -4.83 5.95 15.38
CA PHE A 434 -5.79 6.34 14.35
C PHE A 434 -5.54 7.75 13.79
N GLY A 435 -5.03 8.67 14.61
CA GLY A 435 -4.69 10.03 14.19
C GLY A 435 -3.63 10.09 13.10
N LYS A 436 -2.63 9.20 13.10
CA LYS A 436 -1.56 9.22 12.09
C LYS A 436 -1.94 8.52 10.79
N ASP A 437 -2.72 7.44 10.87
CA ASP A 437 -3.35 6.87 9.67
C ASP A 437 -4.28 7.90 9.00
N SER A 438 -4.94 8.75 9.80
CA SER A 438 -5.75 9.87 9.29
C SER A 438 -4.91 10.94 8.59
N GLU A 439 -3.72 11.28 9.10
CA GLU A 439 -2.80 12.21 8.43
C GLU A 439 -2.35 11.69 7.06
N ALA A 440 -1.99 10.41 6.96
CA ALA A 440 -1.65 9.79 5.68
C ALA A 440 -2.83 9.87 4.68
N SER A 441 -4.05 9.53 5.13
CA SER A 441 -5.26 9.61 4.31
C SER A 441 -5.57 11.03 3.84
N VAL A 442 -5.48 12.03 4.73
CA VAL A 442 -5.69 13.45 4.40
C VAL A 442 -4.66 13.95 3.38
N ALA A 443 -3.40 13.55 3.51
CA ALA A 443 -2.36 13.91 2.55
C ALA A 443 -2.65 13.33 1.15
N LEU A 444 -3.05 12.05 1.07
CA LEU A 444 -3.43 11.42 -0.20
C LEU A 444 -4.64 12.11 -0.84
N GLY A 445 -5.68 12.42 -0.05
CA GLY A 445 -6.89 13.10 -0.51
C GLY A 445 -6.65 14.54 -1.00
N GLN A 446 -5.56 15.18 -0.55
CA GLN A 446 -5.07 16.46 -1.09
C GLN A 446 -4.24 16.30 -2.37
N GLY A 447 -4.05 15.07 -2.87
CA GLY A 447 -3.22 14.77 -4.04
C GLY A 447 -1.73 14.75 -3.78
N LYS A 448 -1.30 14.76 -2.51
CA LYS A 448 0.12 14.71 -2.16
C LYS A 448 0.62 13.27 -2.09
N PRO A 449 1.85 12.98 -2.53
CA PRO A 449 2.45 11.67 -2.36
C PRO A 449 2.69 11.37 -0.87
N VAL A 450 2.37 10.14 -0.48
CA VAL A 450 2.66 9.60 0.86
C VAL A 450 3.61 8.42 0.73
N VAL A 451 4.77 8.54 1.37
CA VAL A 451 5.78 7.48 1.45
C VAL A 451 5.71 6.89 2.86
N VAL A 452 5.27 5.64 2.98
CA VAL A 452 5.22 4.93 4.25
C VAL A 452 6.49 4.14 4.42
N PHE A 453 7.30 4.52 5.42
CA PHE A 453 8.44 3.73 5.85
C PHE A 453 7.99 2.73 6.91
N VAL A 454 8.26 1.45 6.66
CA VAL A 454 7.97 0.38 7.61
C VAL A 454 9.27 -0.39 7.87
N PRO A 455 9.73 -0.53 9.13
CA PRO A 455 10.96 -1.24 9.45
C PRO A 455 10.98 -2.70 8.98
N LYS A 456 12.16 -3.22 8.69
CA LYS A 456 12.39 -4.62 8.33
C LYS A 456 13.58 -5.20 9.08
N LEU A 457 13.58 -6.51 9.29
CA LEU A 457 14.73 -7.20 9.87
C LEU A 457 15.78 -7.42 8.78
N LEU A 458 16.95 -6.83 9.00
CA LEU A 458 18.12 -6.97 8.14
C LEU A 458 19.31 -7.48 8.95
N ALA A 459 19.78 -8.67 8.60
CA ALA A 459 21.01 -9.27 9.09
C ALA A 459 21.70 -9.96 7.90
N THR A 460 22.43 -9.17 7.10
CA THR A 460 23.07 -9.61 5.85
C THR A 460 24.05 -10.75 6.11
N GLU A 461 24.75 -10.69 7.24
CA GLU A 461 25.65 -11.71 7.77
C GLU A 461 24.98 -13.08 7.99
N LEU A 462 23.66 -13.10 8.20
CA LEU A 462 22.85 -14.31 8.37
C LEU A 462 21.99 -14.62 7.13
N GLY A 463 22.16 -13.88 6.04
CA GLY A 463 21.30 -13.97 4.87
C GLY A 463 19.84 -13.56 5.16
N VAL A 464 19.59 -12.74 6.17
CA VAL A 464 18.23 -12.29 6.53
C VAL A 464 17.97 -10.90 5.94
N ASP A 465 17.04 -10.86 4.99
CA ASP A 465 16.30 -9.65 4.60
C ASP A 465 14.82 -10.02 4.62
N SER A 466 14.11 -9.57 5.66
CA SER A 466 12.74 -10.02 5.90
C SER A 466 11.77 -9.62 4.80
N GLU A 467 11.98 -8.50 4.12
CA GLU A 467 11.14 -8.08 3.00
C GLU A 467 11.30 -9.04 1.82
N THR A 468 12.54 -9.36 1.46
CA THR A 468 12.85 -10.28 0.35
C THR A 468 12.30 -11.68 0.63
N LEU A 469 12.45 -12.16 1.87
CA LEU A 469 11.91 -13.46 2.29
C LEU A 469 10.37 -13.47 2.26
N TRP A 470 9.72 -12.41 2.75
CA TRP A 470 8.25 -12.33 2.81
C TRP A 470 7.60 -12.26 1.42
N LEU A 471 8.24 -11.58 0.47
CA LEU A 471 7.82 -11.52 -0.93
C LEU A 471 8.17 -12.79 -1.72
N GLY A 472 8.96 -13.70 -1.14
CA GLY A 472 9.33 -14.97 -1.75
C GLY A 472 8.13 -15.89 -1.98
N SER A 473 8.27 -16.82 -2.94
CA SER A 473 7.26 -17.84 -3.15
C SER A 473 7.25 -18.84 -1.98
N ARG A 474 6.09 -19.44 -1.70
CA ARG A 474 5.96 -20.53 -0.72
C ARG A 474 6.99 -21.64 -0.97
N GLN A 475 7.16 -22.03 -2.24
CA GLN A 475 8.14 -23.04 -2.64
C GLN A 475 9.57 -22.61 -2.28
N GLY A 476 9.93 -21.35 -2.52
CA GLY A 476 11.23 -20.82 -2.13
C GLY A 476 11.48 -20.90 -0.62
N LEU A 477 10.47 -20.60 0.20
CA LEU A 477 10.58 -20.73 1.66
C LEU A 477 10.73 -22.20 2.09
N GLN A 478 9.97 -23.12 1.48
CA GLN A 478 10.10 -24.56 1.74
C GLN A 478 11.50 -25.09 1.40
N GLU A 479 12.05 -24.67 0.26
CA GLU A 479 13.41 -25.06 -0.14
C GLU A 479 14.47 -24.59 0.87
N VAL A 480 14.30 -23.40 1.47
CA VAL A 480 15.19 -22.91 2.52
C VAL A 480 15.08 -23.78 3.76
N VAL A 481 13.86 -24.07 4.22
CA VAL A 481 13.63 -24.95 5.40
C VAL A 481 14.23 -26.34 5.19
N SER A 482 14.02 -26.97 4.03
CA SER A 482 14.56 -28.30 3.74
C SER A 482 16.09 -28.34 3.60
N LYS A 483 16.73 -27.22 3.23
CA LYS A 483 18.20 -27.14 3.10
C LYS A 483 18.89 -26.76 4.41
N GLU A 484 18.31 -25.82 5.15
CA GLU A 484 18.95 -25.18 6.31
C GLU A 484 18.45 -25.73 7.66
N GLY A 485 17.29 -26.42 7.70
CA GLY A 485 16.69 -26.98 8.91
C GLY A 485 17.39 -28.24 9.44
N ALA A 486 17.13 -28.54 10.73
CA ALA A 486 17.57 -29.79 11.36
C ALA A 486 16.87 -31.02 10.77
N GLU A 487 17.38 -32.24 10.97
CA GLU A 487 16.89 -33.45 10.30
C GLU A 487 15.37 -33.69 10.47
N ASP A 488 14.82 -33.37 11.64
CA ASP A 488 13.40 -33.44 11.99
C ASP A 488 12.56 -32.28 11.44
N GLU A 489 13.20 -31.24 10.91
CA GLU A 489 12.56 -30.02 10.39
C GLU A 489 12.55 -29.95 8.86
N ARG A 490 13.31 -30.84 8.19
CA ARG A 490 13.49 -30.84 6.72
C ARG A 490 12.28 -31.30 5.92
N ASP A 491 11.32 -31.94 6.59
CA ASP A 491 10.02 -32.33 6.04
C ASP A 491 8.92 -31.42 6.64
N PRO A 492 8.80 -30.16 6.18
CA PRO A 492 7.82 -29.24 6.73
C PRO A 492 6.41 -29.76 6.47
N ASP A 493 5.61 -29.86 7.54
CA ASP A 493 4.20 -30.23 7.48
C ASP A 493 3.48 -29.46 6.35
N GLU A 494 2.88 -30.19 5.41
CA GLU A 494 2.18 -29.63 4.25
C GLU A 494 1.08 -28.63 4.65
N THR A 495 0.58 -28.72 5.88
CA THR A 495 -0.47 -27.85 6.43
C THR A 495 0.02 -26.47 6.91
N LEU A 496 1.34 -26.25 7.06
CA LEU A 496 1.88 -24.96 7.49
C LEU A 496 1.53 -23.86 6.48
N ASP A 497 1.03 -22.71 6.91
CA ASP A 497 0.80 -21.58 6.00
C ASP A 497 2.13 -20.86 5.62
N THR A 498 2.06 -19.93 4.66
CA THR A 498 3.25 -19.19 4.19
C THR A 498 3.87 -18.33 5.31
N GLN A 499 3.07 -17.81 6.23
CA GLN A 499 3.58 -17.00 7.35
C GLN A 499 4.34 -17.86 8.36
N ALA A 500 3.86 -19.07 8.64
CA ALA A 500 4.52 -20.03 9.51
C ALA A 500 5.87 -20.47 8.90
N LEU A 501 5.89 -20.77 7.59
CA LEU A 501 7.14 -21.05 6.87
C LEU A 501 8.14 -19.89 6.94
N PHE A 502 7.66 -18.66 6.75
CA PHE A 502 8.49 -17.47 6.88
C PHE A 502 9.09 -17.33 8.29
N SER A 503 8.27 -17.44 9.34
CA SER A 503 8.74 -17.41 10.72
C SER A 503 9.81 -18.49 10.95
N ARG A 504 9.59 -19.68 10.40
CA ARG A 504 10.51 -20.80 10.54
C ARG A 504 11.87 -20.55 9.89
N VAL A 505 11.88 -19.98 8.69
CA VAL A 505 13.12 -19.57 8.01
C VAL A 505 13.91 -18.58 8.88
N LEU A 506 13.23 -17.60 9.49
CA LEU A 506 13.90 -16.65 10.38
C LEU A 506 14.46 -17.34 11.64
N GLU A 507 13.70 -18.24 12.26
CA GLU A 507 14.16 -19.01 13.43
C GLU A 507 15.42 -19.82 13.12
N ILE A 508 15.46 -20.51 11.98
CA ILE A 508 16.62 -21.30 11.54
C ILE A 508 17.85 -20.40 11.35
N ARG A 509 17.71 -19.32 10.58
CA ARG A 509 18.84 -18.43 10.26
C ARG A 509 19.37 -17.68 11.48
N LEU A 510 18.48 -17.18 12.32
CA LEU A 510 18.86 -16.53 13.58
C LEU A 510 19.39 -17.54 14.61
N GLY A 511 18.87 -18.77 14.61
CA GLY A 511 19.33 -19.87 15.45
C GLY A 511 20.73 -20.36 15.10
N ASN A 512 21.16 -20.16 13.86
CA ASN A 512 22.52 -20.47 13.40
C ASN A 512 23.52 -19.32 13.61
N ALA A 513 23.06 -18.15 14.07
CA ALA A 513 23.90 -16.97 14.28
C ALA A 513 24.94 -17.18 15.40
N ALA A 514 26.17 -16.70 15.21
CA ALA A 514 27.12 -16.65 16.32
C ALA A 514 26.67 -15.61 17.36
N GLY A 515 27.09 -15.78 18.63
CA GLY A 515 26.65 -14.92 19.73
C GLY A 515 26.90 -13.42 19.50
N GLY A 516 27.97 -13.06 18.80
CA GLY A 516 28.27 -11.66 18.44
C GLY A 516 27.41 -11.08 17.32
N ASP A 517 26.88 -11.93 16.42
CA ASP A 517 26.05 -11.49 15.31
C ASP A 517 24.66 -11.05 15.82
N LEU A 518 24.12 -11.75 16.81
CA LEU A 518 22.86 -11.36 17.47
C LEU A 518 22.98 -10.02 18.21
N SER A 519 24.16 -9.69 18.72
CA SER A 519 24.45 -8.37 19.32
C SER A 519 24.46 -7.27 18.27
N ASP A 520 25.02 -7.54 17.08
CA ASP A 520 25.00 -6.59 15.96
C ASP A 520 23.57 -6.37 15.44
N VAL A 521 22.77 -7.43 15.37
CA VAL A 521 21.33 -7.35 15.05
C VAL A 521 20.58 -6.52 16.09
N ALA A 522 20.80 -6.77 17.38
CA ALA A 522 20.19 -5.99 18.45
C ALA A 522 20.57 -4.51 18.34
N LYS A 523 21.86 -4.20 18.17
CA LYS A 523 22.35 -2.82 18.02
C LYS A 523 21.75 -2.09 16.82
N ARG A 524 21.51 -2.80 15.72
CA ARG A 524 20.93 -2.23 14.50
C ARG A 524 19.43 -1.96 14.63
N HIS A 525 18.69 -2.86 15.28
CA HIS A 525 17.22 -2.87 15.26
C HIS A 525 16.55 -2.47 16.58
N TRP A 526 17.30 -2.21 17.66
CA TRP A 526 16.71 -2.01 18.99
C TRP A 526 15.63 -0.93 19.04
N ALA A 527 15.84 0.18 18.31
CA ALA A 527 14.93 1.32 18.33
C ALA A 527 13.69 1.04 17.48
N ASP A 528 13.88 0.55 16.25
CA ASP A 528 12.78 0.22 15.34
C ASP A 528 11.87 -0.88 15.91
N PHE A 529 12.45 -1.85 16.61
CA PHE A 529 11.75 -3.01 17.16
C PHE A 529 11.28 -2.79 18.60
N ASP A 530 11.65 -1.66 19.23
CA ASP A 530 11.44 -1.39 20.65
C ASP A 530 11.84 -2.60 21.53
N LEU A 531 13.09 -3.06 21.37
CA LEU A 531 13.58 -4.28 22.05
C LEU A 531 13.54 -4.17 23.58
N TYR A 532 13.56 -2.95 24.12
CA TYR A 532 13.34 -2.70 25.55
C TYR A 532 11.89 -2.93 25.97
N GLY A 533 10.91 -2.49 25.17
CA GLY A 533 9.49 -2.76 25.40
C GLY A 533 9.14 -4.25 25.23
N GLU A 534 9.81 -4.94 24.29
CA GLU A 534 9.61 -6.37 24.05
C GLU A 534 10.15 -7.28 25.17
N ALA A 535 10.95 -6.76 26.11
CA ALA A 535 11.40 -7.50 27.29
C ALA A 535 10.24 -8.11 28.09
N SER A 536 9.04 -7.53 27.99
CA SER A 536 7.82 -8.04 28.62
C SER A 536 7.38 -9.43 28.13
N ARG A 537 7.88 -9.88 26.96
CA ARG A 537 7.60 -11.23 26.43
C ARG A 537 8.33 -12.33 27.20
N ILE A 538 9.45 -12.01 27.84
CA ILE A 538 10.20 -12.92 28.71
C ILE A 538 9.41 -13.04 30.02
N GLN A 539 8.86 -14.23 30.28
CA GLN A 539 7.99 -14.46 31.44
C GLN A 539 8.76 -14.52 32.76
N ASP A 540 9.97 -15.09 32.71
CA ASP A 540 10.87 -15.21 33.86
C ASP A 540 11.47 -13.83 34.22
N GLU A 541 11.31 -13.43 35.49
CA GLU A 541 11.72 -12.10 35.97
C GLU A 541 13.24 -11.96 36.07
N GLU A 542 13.95 -13.01 36.50
CA GLU A 542 15.41 -13.01 36.60
C GLU A 542 16.05 -12.95 35.21
N LEU A 543 15.60 -13.80 34.29
CA LEU A 543 16.07 -13.79 32.90
C LEU A 543 15.78 -12.45 32.21
N ARG A 544 14.65 -11.82 32.52
CA ARG A 544 14.34 -10.49 32.00
C ARG A 544 15.33 -9.42 32.49
N GLY A 545 15.81 -9.53 33.73
CA GLY A 545 16.89 -8.69 34.28
C GLY A 545 18.22 -8.89 33.53
N VAL A 546 18.57 -10.15 33.24
CA VAL A 546 19.76 -10.51 32.43
C VAL A 546 19.64 -9.92 31.03
N TYR A 547 18.48 -10.07 30.38
CA TYR A 547 18.22 -9.55 29.03
C TYR A 547 18.44 -8.05 28.94
N ARG A 548 17.91 -7.29 29.91
CA ARG A 548 18.08 -5.82 29.93
C ARG A 548 19.52 -5.42 30.16
N SER A 549 20.22 -6.11 31.05
CA SER A 549 21.63 -5.82 31.35
C SER A 549 22.50 -6.07 30.12
N TRP A 550 22.24 -7.16 29.40
CA TRP A 550 22.88 -7.45 28.11
C TRP A 550 22.55 -6.38 27.06
N LEU A 551 21.27 -6.03 26.90
CA LEU A 551 20.85 -5.03 25.92
C LEU A 551 21.47 -3.65 26.21
N ASP A 552 21.61 -3.25 27.48
CA ASP A 552 22.30 -2.02 27.88
C ASP A 552 23.79 -2.03 27.51
N SER A 553 24.47 -3.17 27.69
CA SER A 553 25.86 -3.35 27.26
C SER A 553 25.99 -3.17 25.73
N VAL A 554 25.08 -3.75 24.96
CA VAL A 554 25.12 -3.66 23.49
C VAL A 554 24.72 -2.27 22.97
N VAL A 555 23.63 -1.70 23.49
CA VAL A 555 23.02 -0.47 22.94
C VAL A 555 23.65 0.78 23.54
N LYS A 556 23.74 0.87 24.88
CA LYS A 556 24.21 2.08 25.56
C LYS A 556 25.74 2.16 25.61
N LYS A 557 26.42 1.03 25.84
CA LYS A 557 27.89 0.97 25.88
C LYS A 557 28.51 0.66 24.53
N GLY A 558 27.71 0.18 23.57
CA GLY A 558 28.18 -0.15 22.22
C GLY A 558 29.04 -1.41 22.15
N GLU A 559 29.05 -2.23 23.21
CA GLU A 559 29.87 -3.43 23.34
C GLU A 559 29.33 -4.57 22.47
N ARG A 560 30.21 -5.44 21.93
CA ARG A 560 29.81 -6.64 21.18
C ARG A 560 29.68 -7.85 22.11
N THR A 561 28.96 -7.68 23.21
CA THR A 561 28.78 -8.71 24.24
C THR A 561 27.89 -9.84 23.73
N PRO A 562 28.36 -11.10 23.70
CA PRO A 562 27.54 -12.22 23.22
C PRO A 562 26.24 -12.36 23.99
N LEU A 563 25.16 -12.72 23.29
CA LEU A 563 23.89 -13.04 23.93
C LEU A 563 24.04 -14.29 24.82
N PRO A 564 23.62 -14.26 26.09
CA PRO A 564 23.59 -15.44 26.95
C PRO A 564 22.73 -16.57 26.35
N ASP A 565 23.21 -17.81 26.44
CA ASP A 565 22.56 -18.97 25.82
C ASP A 565 21.11 -19.17 26.31
N GLU A 566 20.87 -18.92 27.59
CA GLU A 566 19.55 -18.98 28.23
C GLU A 566 18.53 -17.98 27.64
N LEU A 567 19.00 -16.87 27.06
CA LEU A 567 18.14 -15.85 26.44
C LEU A 567 17.95 -16.04 24.94
N ARG A 568 18.71 -16.94 24.32
CA ARG A 568 18.80 -17.06 22.86
C ARG A 568 17.43 -17.35 22.23
N ALA A 569 16.71 -18.31 22.78
CA ALA A 569 15.39 -18.69 22.28
C ALA A 569 14.38 -17.53 22.42
N ASP A 570 14.39 -16.83 23.56
CA ASP A 570 13.52 -15.68 23.80
C ASP A 570 13.79 -14.52 22.86
N PHE A 571 15.06 -14.17 22.67
CA PHE A 571 15.45 -13.07 21.79
C PHE A 571 15.08 -13.33 20.33
N ILE A 572 15.32 -14.56 19.84
CA ILE A 572 14.91 -14.95 18.48
C ILE A 572 13.39 -14.86 18.34
N ARG A 573 12.62 -15.37 19.32
CA ARG A 573 11.16 -15.24 19.32
C ARG A 573 10.69 -13.79 19.27
N ILE A 574 11.34 -12.90 20.01
CA ILE A 574 11.06 -11.45 19.97
C ILE A 574 11.28 -10.92 18.55
N LEU A 575 12.47 -11.13 17.98
CA LEU A 575 12.80 -10.65 16.63
C LEU A 575 11.81 -11.17 15.58
N VAL A 576 11.51 -12.46 15.60
CA VAL A 576 10.58 -13.09 14.65
C VAL A 576 9.18 -12.50 14.80
N ALA A 577 8.65 -12.42 16.03
CA ALA A 577 7.31 -11.90 16.28
C ALA A 577 7.16 -10.44 15.81
N THR A 578 8.14 -9.59 16.12
CA THR A 578 8.12 -8.18 15.72
C THR A 578 8.30 -8.03 14.21
N THR A 579 9.17 -8.84 13.58
CA THR A 579 9.34 -8.87 12.12
C THR A 579 8.03 -9.22 11.41
N VAL A 580 7.36 -10.29 11.83
CA VAL A 580 6.08 -10.72 11.24
C VAL A 580 5.03 -9.60 11.31
N ASN A 581 4.97 -8.86 12.41
CA ASN A 581 4.05 -7.73 12.55
C ASN A 581 4.37 -6.61 11.54
N PHE A 582 5.64 -6.28 11.35
CA PHE A 582 6.04 -5.27 10.35
C PHE A 582 5.79 -5.72 8.91
N GLU A 583 5.97 -7.00 8.58
CA GLU A 583 5.67 -7.49 7.22
C GLU A 583 4.17 -7.48 6.94
N LYS A 584 3.34 -7.88 7.91
CA LYS A 584 1.89 -7.71 7.83
C LYS A 584 1.51 -6.25 7.60
N ARG A 585 2.12 -5.33 8.34
CA ARG A 585 1.86 -3.90 8.23
C ARG A 585 2.24 -3.35 6.85
N ALA A 586 3.41 -3.70 6.31
CA ALA A 586 3.78 -3.30 4.96
C ALA A 586 2.83 -3.86 3.90
N ARG A 587 2.42 -5.13 4.02
CA ARG A 587 1.44 -5.73 3.11
C ARG A 587 0.09 -5.00 3.15
N ILE A 588 -0.37 -4.60 4.34
CA ILE A 588 -1.60 -3.83 4.50
C ILE A 588 -1.52 -2.52 3.70
N PHE A 589 -0.45 -1.74 3.87
CA PHE A 589 -0.26 -0.49 3.14
C PHE A 589 0.00 -0.68 1.64
N ARG A 590 0.58 -1.80 1.22
CA ARG A 590 0.92 -2.05 -0.20
C ARG A 590 -0.27 -2.59 -1.00
N GLU A 591 -1.07 -3.48 -0.42
CA GLU A 591 -1.99 -4.35 -1.19
C GLU A 591 -3.43 -4.41 -0.67
N VAL A 592 -3.66 -4.30 0.65
CA VAL A 592 -4.92 -4.80 1.24
C VAL A 592 -5.86 -3.68 1.68
N HIS A 593 -5.33 -2.51 2.05
CA HIS A 593 -6.15 -1.51 2.74
C HIS A 593 -6.82 -0.52 1.79
N PRO A 594 -8.16 -0.31 1.87
CA PRO A 594 -8.83 0.75 1.11
C PRO A 594 -8.26 2.14 1.39
N LEU A 595 -7.79 2.43 2.61
CA LEU A 595 -7.11 3.71 2.92
C LEU A 595 -5.71 3.85 2.31
N ALA A 596 -5.13 2.77 1.76
CA ALA A 596 -3.90 2.88 0.98
C ALA A 596 -4.13 3.53 -0.39
N LEU A 597 -5.39 3.75 -0.77
CA LEU A 597 -5.82 4.49 -1.96
C LEU A 597 -6.88 5.52 -1.55
N GLN A 598 -6.67 6.80 -1.85
CA GLN A 598 -7.70 7.83 -1.61
C GLN A 598 -8.03 8.56 -2.91
N VAL A 599 -9.31 8.89 -3.06
CA VAL A 599 -9.74 9.75 -4.16
C VAL A 599 -9.31 11.18 -3.86
N ILE A 600 -8.60 11.80 -4.80
CA ILE A 600 -8.34 13.24 -4.76
C ILE A 600 -9.68 13.93 -4.99
N LEU A 601 -10.20 14.59 -3.96
CA LEU A 601 -11.57 15.11 -3.97
C LEU A 601 -11.82 16.14 -5.07
N SER A 602 -10.76 16.83 -5.53
CA SER A 602 -10.86 17.82 -6.60
C SER A 602 -10.76 17.24 -8.00
N THR A 603 -10.30 16.01 -8.21
CA THR A 603 -10.10 15.47 -9.57
C THR A 603 -10.71 14.09 -9.80
N GLY A 604 -11.12 13.40 -8.73
CA GLY A 604 -11.58 12.02 -8.79
C GLY A 604 -10.46 11.01 -8.99
N VAL A 605 -9.21 11.44 -9.20
CA VAL A 605 -8.06 10.55 -9.41
C VAL A 605 -7.75 9.81 -8.12
N LEU A 606 -7.61 8.48 -8.17
CA LEU A 606 -7.20 7.69 -7.01
C LEU A 606 -5.69 7.79 -6.81
N ASN A 607 -5.25 8.18 -5.62
CA ASN A 607 -3.86 8.36 -5.22
C ASN A 607 -3.47 7.32 -4.17
N GLY A 608 -2.41 6.57 -4.45
CA GLY A 608 -1.93 5.49 -3.59
C GLY A 608 -0.68 5.80 -2.78
N ILE A 609 -0.49 4.99 -1.75
CA ILE A 609 0.70 5.01 -0.88
C ILE A 609 1.89 4.33 -1.56
N LEU A 610 3.09 4.88 -1.33
CA LEU A 610 4.37 4.24 -1.65
C LEU A 610 4.96 3.60 -0.40
N VAL A 611 5.16 2.28 -0.37
CA VAL A 611 5.70 1.57 0.78
C VAL A 611 7.20 1.30 0.61
N VAL A 612 8.02 1.86 1.49
CA VAL A 612 9.48 1.68 1.51
C VAL A 612 9.91 0.99 2.80
N ARG A 613 11.00 0.23 2.72
CA ARG A 613 11.50 -0.62 3.80
C ARG A 613 12.97 -0.37 4.15
N SER A 614 13.56 0.70 3.62
CA SER A 614 14.94 1.13 3.91
C SER A 614 15.10 2.63 3.68
N VAL A 615 16.13 3.23 4.28
CA VAL A 615 16.50 4.64 4.02
C VAL A 615 16.87 4.83 2.55
N GLU A 616 17.62 3.90 1.97
CA GLU A 616 18.02 3.90 0.55
C GLU A 616 16.80 3.99 -0.38
N SER A 617 15.83 3.08 -0.22
CA SER A 617 14.63 3.10 -1.06
C SER A 617 13.75 4.33 -0.80
N CYS A 618 13.68 4.82 0.45
CA CYS A 618 12.99 6.08 0.75
C CYS A 618 13.66 7.27 0.05
N ALA A 619 14.99 7.38 0.12
CA ALA A 619 15.75 8.46 -0.49
C ALA A 619 15.56 8.51 -2.01
N ARG A 620 15.62 7.35 -2.67
CA ARG A 620 15.36 7.22 -4.11
C ARG A 620 13.94 7.66 -4.48
N ILE A 621 12.93 7.20 -3.73
CA ILE A 621 11.53 7.58 -3.97
C ILE A 621 11.31 9.09 -3.75
N VAL A 622 11.85 9.66 -2.68
CA VAL A 622 11.74 11.11 -2.42
C VAL A 622 12.39 11.90 -3.55
N GLY A 623 13.59 11.53 -3.99
CA GLY A 623 14.26 12.16 -5.12
C GLY A 623 13.46 12.05 -6.41
N GLN A 624 12.87 10.89 -6.69
CA GLN A 624 12.05 10.68 -7.89
C GLN A 624 10.71 11.44 -7.86
N LEU A 625 10.12 11.61 -6.67
CA LEU A 625 8.93 12.44 -6.48
C LEU A 625 9.24 13.92 -6.74
N VAL A 626 10.38 14.41 -6.23
CA VAL A 626 10.84 15.78 -6.47
C VAL A 626 11.06 16.04 -7.97
N ARG A 627 11.66 15.08 -8.68
CA ARG A 627 11.91 15.15 -10.12
C ARG A 627 10.73 14.73 -11.00
N ASN A 628 9.65 14.21 -10.43
CA ASN A 628 8.51 13.64 -11.15
C ASN A 628 8.90 12.59 -12.20
N ASP A 629 9.83 11.68 -11.86
CA ASP A 629 10.43 10.71 -12.79
C ASP A 629 10.36 9.24 -12.31
N LEU A 630 9.38 8.95 -11.43
CA LEU A 630 9.05 7.60 -10.96
C LEU A 630 8.97 6.60 -12.13
N LYS A 631 9.44 5.37 -11.89
CA LYS A 631 9.35 4.28 -12.87
C LYS A 631 8.05 3.52 -12.67
N LEU A 632 7.17 3.60 -13.67
CA LEU A 632 5.79 3.16 -13.56
C LEU A 632 5.49 2.03 -14.54
N GLU A 633 4.66 1.09 -14.11
CA GLU A 633 4.17 -0.03 -14.91
C GLU A 633 2.63 -0.08 -14.83
N LEU A 634 1.96 -0.09 -15.98
CA LEU A 634 0.52 -0.31 -16.04
C LEU A 634 0.23 -1.81 -15.99
N LYS A 635 -0.42 -2.26 -14.92
CA LYS A 635 -1.02 -3.61 -14.82
C LYS A 635 -2.53 -3.50 -14.82
N PHE A 636 -3.19 -4.58 -15.18
CA PHE A 636 -4.63 -4.67 -15.10
C PHE A 636 -5.03 -6.11 -14.81
N ASP A 637 -6.17 -6.25 -14.15
CA ASP A 637 -6.84 -7.51 -13.91
C ASP A 637 -8.28 -7.42 -14.41
N ASP A 638 -9.11 -8.39 -14.08
CA ASP A 638 -10.52 -8.43 -14.50
C ASP A 638 -11.33 -7.23 -13.95
N TYR A 639 -10.84 -6.59 -12.89
CA TYR A 639 -11.60 -5.58 -12.14
C TYR A 639 -11.01 -4.18 -12.21
N ASN A 640 -9.70 -4.04 -12.42
CA ASN A 640 -9.02 -2.74 -12.29
C ASN A 640 -7.85 -2.59 -13.26
N TYR A 641 -7.58 -1.35 -13.67
CA TYR A 641 -6.28 -0.87 -14.11
C TYR A 641 -5.52 -0.32 -12.91
N ARG A 642 -4.25 -0.66 -12.79
CA ARG A 642 -3.38 -0.28 -11.68
C ARG A 642 -2.06 0.24 -12.24
N LEU A 643 -1.66 1.44 -11.83
CA LEU A 643 -0.33 1.95 -12.09
C LEU A 643 0.56 1.64 -10.88
N ILE A 644 1.63 0.89 -11.12
CA ILE A 644 2.52 0.36 -10.09
C ILE A 644 3.87 1.06 -10.18
N GLU A 645 4.40 1.52 -9.06
CA GLU A 645 5.78 2.01 -8.96
C GLU A 645 6.74 0.82 -8.79
N GLN A 646 7.75 0.74 -9.66
CA GLN A 646 8.57 -0.46 -9.83
C GLN A 646 9.50 -0.76 -8.65
N LEU A 647 10.05 0.24 -7.98
CA LEU A 647 10.99 0.05 -6.87
C LEU A 647 10.30 -0.51 -5.62
N THR A 648 9.09 -0.04 -5.34
CA THR A 648 8.32 -0.39 -4.13
C THR A 648 7.27 -1.47 -4.35
N GLY A 649 6.90 -1.70 -5.62
CA GLY A 649 5.76 -2.55 -5.99
C GLY A 649 4.41 -1.98 -5.59
N SER A 650 4.34 -0.70 -5.19
CA SER A 650 3.12 -0.10 -4.66
C SER A 650 2.19 0.35 -5.78
N THR A 651 0.88 0.17 -5.59
CA THR A 651 -0.13 0.71 -6.52
C THR A 651 -0.35 2.18 -6.22
N ILE A 652 -0.04 3.07 -7.17
CA ILE A 652 -0.12 4.52 -6.98
C ILE A 652 -1.36 5.15 -7.64
N ARG A 653 -1.95 4.51 -8.65
CA ARG A 653 -3.18 4.95 -9.33
C ARG A 653 -4.05 3.75 -9.67
N VAL A 654 -5.37 3.93 -9.64
CA VAL A 654 -6.34 2.89 -9.99
C VAL A 654 -7.51 3.47 -10.77
N ILE A 655 -7.94 2.78 -11.83
CA ILE A 655 -9.23 2.99 -12.49
C ILE A 655 -9.97 1.66 -12.48
N SER A 656 -11.23 1.65 -12.03
CA SER A 656 -12.04 0.44 -12.02
C SER A 656 -12.54 0.10 -13.43
N ARG A 657 -12.52 -1.19 -13.77
CA ARG A 657 -13.17 -1.77 -14.96
C ARG A 657 -14.65 -2.06 -14.75
N HIS A 658 -15.14 -1.92 -13.52
CA HIS A 658 -16.54 -2.14 -13.20
C HIS A 658 -17.40 -0.99 -13.75
N HIS A 659 -18.29 -1.29 -14.69
CA HIS A 659 -19.10 -0.29 -15.41
C HIS A 659 -19.86 0.68 -14.50
N LEU A 660 -20.55 0.18 -13.47
CA LEU A 660 -21.28 1.06 -12.54
C LEU A 660 -20.36 2.04 -11.80
N ILE A 661 -19.17 1.60 -11.39
CA ILE A 661 -18.19 2.45 -10.71
C ILE A 661 -17.65 3.48 -11.69
N GLY A 662 -17.27 3.05 -12.91
CA GLY A 662 -16.85 3.94 -13.98
C GLY A 662 -17.88 5.04 -14.27
N HIS A 663 -19.15 4.67 -14.42
CA HIS A 663 -20.24 5.63 -14.64
C HIS A 663 -20.45 6.59 -13.46
N ALA A 664 -20.32 6.10 -12.22
CA ALA A 664 -20.45 6.95 -11.04
C ALA A 664 -19.31 7.98 -10.95
N PHE A 665 -18.06 7.54 -11.12
CA PHE A 665 -16.90 8.44 -11.13
C PHE A 665 -17.02 9.46 -12.24
N ASP A 666 -17.38 9.02 -13.44
CA ASP A 666 -17.62 9.89 -14.57
C ASP A 666 -18.70 10.93 -14.26
N ARG A 667 -19.86 10.52 -13.73
CA ARG A 667 -20.96 11.44 -13.40
C ARG A 667 -20.58 12.50 -12.36
N HIS A 668 -19.72 12.16 -11.42
CA HIS A 668 -19.37 13.03 -10.29
C HIS A 668 -18.10 13.88 -10.50
N TYR A 669 -17.19 13.46 -11.38
CA TYR A 669 -15.90 14.12 -11.59
C TYR A 669 -15.65 14.59 -13.03
N ARG A 670 -16.54 14.29 -13.99
CA ARG A 670 -16.42 14.81 -15.36
C ARG A 670 -16.54 16.34 -15.36
N GLY A 671 -15.60 17.00 -16.03
CA GLY A 671 -15.58 18.46 -16.19
C GLY A 671 -15.07 19.23 -14.97
N VAL A 672 -14.45 18.57 -14.00
CA VAL A 672 -13.71 19.28 -12.95
C VAL A 672 -12.36 19.71 -13.50
N ASP A 673 -12.06 21.01 -13.43
CA ASP A 673 -10.84 21.60 -13.99
C ASP A 673 -9.57 20.93 -13.42
N LEU A 674 -8.69 20.48 -14.32
CA LEU A 674 -7.40 19.85 -14.02
C LEU A 674 -6.30 20.85 -13.68
#